data_AF-A0A3E0I261-F1
#
_entry.id   AF-A0A3E0I261-F1
#
_cell.length_a   1.000
_cell.length_b   1.000
_cell.length_c   1.000
_cell.angle_alpha   90.00
_cell.angle_beta   90.00
_cell.angle_gamma   90.00
#
_symmetry.space_group_name_H-M   'P 1'
#
loop_
_entity.id
_entity.type
_entity.pdbx_description
1 polymer ?
#
loop_
_entity_poly.entity_id
_entity_poly.type
_entity_poly.pdbx_seq_one_letter_code
_entity_poly.pdbx_strand_id
1 'polypeptide(L)'
;MADGPQFRNDGDNYGVQAANVDQVVINLPPIDEVCKDPIGIGEIRLRDDLPRTLGRRNAACLGREPELARLAEALGQEQHVLLYGPRGVGKSTLLRHAAYTGRLAVPDMQALVWPKPQQPDADAILLKVAQKCCEYPRRRTIPPDVSRHVLADLRALVIVEDPQCSPDDLVDLLEAVPDSVFVIATDRPELAEIEDIEAHVLLAGLPVRASRQVLRSRFNGRLPAATRHRVHELCEGYGHRPALVARLGRYLAVACAQRQLLPELDTDEAQLIVPRLVEWLDEPSRAAVLALAALDRAEWSWPVLAAVAGIPTQGTATTLLETALVFQDNGFQAAEGVAEPLAERLDVVGVTERITAWVTETVDAQQIADAITVIEQALLVNLDAGRHDLALALARIAAAKLMSARHWSEWGRVLTLGLRAAVHAKSVRDEISFRYAIAARKYADGRLEEALELLAALISDWVDAVDEPTANRIRRLSHEVEQRANPPAEATTGLAALLRPVQVSVLKVPASVQQFVANNIQVVRAVAGIGTVAALVAGLVTASGHAPGVSAEGPPPDTTISTTETPGPGLTAGPTTGVSPPGKATSATTSAPPGQGGQSPGTSGQPGQSGQPGQPGSGTSDPSTAPHTFSWGFARDDMQDDNGQPRRLDSPGGTANWVWGIWMMQSPPAGHATATHLGTGWDRIMMPAAGTPGGAVIVTAYDVSEAGAFCQPSSWGQSGVDEIIDVHCFTNAGAPTNMRVFVFFAAGSGSNPLAAGGTRSYVVDDLPGADFFAPDWRHGRNAGTVAHTGPGRYTAQLAGAATGVVELTPIGSDPKHCSILGRNGNAVDIACFNQQGSPVDSAFAASVANNQNFLDDSRKPVGDYLVTADPSMQWASSPKFSPTSTGKYHMEFGNGYFPSTMHVTAEGVGRYCVITKNNDYSGPDHTLIDVGCYTSGGTPADTNFDLLYTSTRIY
;
A
#
# COMPACT_ATOMS: atom_id res chain seq x y z
N MET A 1 -23.50 -64.98 39.84
CA MET A 1 -24.48 -65.66 38.95
C MET A 1 -24.81 -64.70 37.83
N ALA A 2 -24.55 -65.15 36.59
CA ALA A 2 -25.11 -64.71 35.29
C ALA A 2 -25.05 -63.20 34.97
N ASP A 3 -24.13 -62.74 34.12
CA ASP A 3 -24.08 -62.82 32.64
C ASP A 3 -24.58 -61.51 32.01
N GLY A 4 -23.64 -60.72 31.50
CA GLY A 4 -23.88 -59.59 30.61
C GLY A 4 -23.18 -59.85 29.26
N PRO A 5 -23.77 -59.43 28.12
CA PRO A 5 -23.27 -59.80 26.81
C PRO A 5 -21.98 -59.05 26.47
N GLN A 6 -20.97 -59.81 26.04
CA GLN A 6 -19.76 -59.31 25.41
C GLN A 6 -20.10 -58.65 24.06
N PHE A 7 -19.86 -57.35 23.93
CA PHE A 7 -19.51 -56.76 22.64
C PHE A 7 -17.99 -56.69 22.56
N ARG A 8 -17.43 -57.49 21.64
CA ARG A 8 -16.02 -57.42 21.22
C ARG A 8 -15.75 -56.02 20.66
N ASN A 9 -14.90 -55.29 21.35
CA ASN A 9 -14.26 -54.09 20.85
C ASN A 9 -12.93 -54.56 20.25
N ASP A 10 -12.89 -54.73 18.93
CA ASP A 10 -11.62 -54.86 18.21
C ASP A 10 -10.96 -53.48 18.26
N GLY A 11 -10.03 -53.35 19.21
CA GLY A 11 -9.31 -52.12 19.46
C GLY A 11 -8.24 -51.88 18.41
N ASP A 12 -8.31 -50.71 17.79
CA ASP A 12 -7.11 -49.96 17.44
C ASP A 12 -7.12 -48.66 18.25
N ASN A 13 -6.17 -48.61 19.19
CA ASN A 13 -5.93 -47.52 20.12
C ASN A 13 -5.47 -46.26 19.38
N TYR A 14 -6.30 -45.22 19.36
CA TYR A 14 -5.84 -43.84 19.23
C TYR A 14 -6.12 -43.08 20.54
N GLY A 15 -5.46 -43.51 21.62
CA GLY A 15 -5.38 -42.74 22.85
C GLY A 15 -4.15 -41.83 22.80
N VAL A 16 -4.34 -40.54 22.56
CA VAL A 16 -3.28 -39.54 22.74
C VAL A 16 -3.27 -39.15 24.22
N GLN A 17 -2.36 -39.76 25.00
CA GLN A 17 -1.98 -39.24 26.31
C GLN A 17 -1.09 -38.01 26.13
N ALA A 18 -1.33 -37.00 26.98
CA ALA A 18 -0.51 -35.81 27.09
C ALA A 18 0.95 -36.17 27.42
N ALA A 19 1.81 -36.19 26.41
CA ALA A 19 3.25 -36.34 26.55
C ALA A 19 3.95 -35.45 25.51
N ASN A 20 4.84 -34.57 26.01
CA ASN A 20 5.83 -33.76 25.29
C ASN A 20 5.42 -33.17 23.92
N VAL A 21 5.17 -31.86 23.93
CA VAL A 21 4.94 -31.01 22.74
C VAL A 21 6.11 -31.06 21.73
N ASP A 22 7.30 -31.49 22.15
CA ASP A 22 8.47 -31.71 21.28
C ASP A 22 8.44 -33.03 20.48
N GLN A 23 7.51 -33.94 20.78
CA GLN A 23 7.40 -35.26 20.14
C GLN A 23 6.17 -35.43 19.25
N VAL A 24 5.48 -34.34 18.87
CA VAL A 24 4.60 -34.39 17.69
C VAL A 24 5.49 -34.50 16.45
N VAL A 25 6.03 -35.70 16.25
CA VAL A 25 6.54 -36.17 14.99
C VAL A 25 5.35 -36.10 14.06
N ILE A 26 5.39 -35.18 13.09
CA ILE A 26 4.55 -35.33 11.92
C ILE A 26 5.08 -36.59 11.23
N ASN A 27 4.58 -37.76 11.66
CA ASN A 27 4.53 -38.91 10.78
C ASN A 27 3.78 -38.37 9.58
N LEU A 28 4.49 -38.13 8.47
CA LEU A 28 3.87 -37.68 7.23
C LEU A 28 2.61 -38.52 7.06
N PRO A 29 1.41 -37.94 7.07
CA PRO A 29 0.21 -38.74 6.84
C PRO A 29 0.35 -39.43 5.47
N PRO A 30 -0.30 -40.58 5.23
CA PRO A 30 -0.38 -41.14 3.88
C PRO A 30 -1.30 -40.25 3.03
N ILE A 31 -0.85 -39.02 2.74
CA ILE A 31 -1.59 -38.02 1.96
C ILE A 31 -1.85 -38.56 0.54
N ASP A 32 -1.00 -39.48 0.07
CA ASP A 32 -1.16 -40.27 -1.15
C ASP A 32 -2.44 -41.12 -1.17
N GLU A 33 -3.00 -41.55 -0.04
CA GLU A 33 -4.29 -42.27 -0.02
C GLU A 33 -5.50 -41.34 0.04
N VAL A 34 -5.35 -40.12 0.54
CA VAL A 34 -6.47 -39.19 0.78
C VAL A 34 -6.71 -38.26 -0.43
N CYS A 35 -5.71 -38.07 -1.29
CA CYS A 35 -5.71 -37.12 -2.42
C CYS A 35 -5.94 -37.74 -3.81
N LYS A 36 -6.28 -39.03 -3.90
CA LYS A 36 -6.27 -39.79 -5.17
C LYS A 36 -7.33 -39.41 -6.21
N ASP A 37 -8.47 -38.81 -5.81
CA ASP A 37 -9.58 -38.56 -6.73
C ASP A 37 -10.21 -37.15 -6.55
N PRO A 38 -9.74 -36.10 -7.24
CA PRO A 38 -10.51 -34.87 -7.38
C PRO A 38 -11.82 -35.12 -8.15
N ILE A 39 -12.83 -34.31 -7.87
CA ILE A 39 -14.12 -34.37 -8.59
C ILE A 39 -13.93 -33.99 -10.05
N GLY A 40 -14.48 -34.80 -10.97
CA GLY A 40 -14.56 -34.46 -12.39
C GLY A 40 -15.81 -33.65 -12.73
N ILE A 41 -15.79 -32.96 -13.88
CA ILE A 41 -16.89 -32.11 -14.38
C ILE A 41 -18.26 -32.81 -14.34
N GLY A 42 -18.33 -34.11 -14.68
CA GLY A 42 -19.60 -34.86 -14.72
C GLY A 42 -20.18 -35.26 -13.35
N GLU A 43 -19.43 -35.08 -12.27
CA GLU A 43 -19.79 -35.49 -10.90
C GLU A 43 -20.28 -34.33 -10.02
N ILE A 44 -20.24 -33.10 -10.53
CA ILE A 44 -20.77 -31.90 -9.89
C ILE A 44 -21.89 -31.30 -10.73
N ARG A 45 -22.97 -30.85 -10.09
CA ARG A 45 -24.11 -30.24 -10.78
C ARG A 45 -24.71 -29.11 -9.95
N LEU A 46 -25.29 -28.11 -10.61
CA LEU A 46 -26.08 -27.09 -9.94
C LEU A 46 -27.27 -27.74 -9.21
N ARG A 47 -27.57 -27.23 -8.02
CA ARG A 47 -28.72 -27.64 -7.21
C ARG A 47 -30.03 -27.19 -7.85
N ASP A 48 -31.07 -28.01 -7.73
CA ASP A 48 -32.43 -27.61 -8.12
C ASP A 48 -33.02 -26.53 -7.18
N ASP A 49 -32.55 -26.48 -5.93
CA ASP A 49 -33.02 -25.59 -4.87
C ASP A 49 -32.04 -24.45 -4.55
N LEU A 50 -31.68 -23.66 -5.57
CA LEU A 50 -30.76 -22.53 -5.41
C LEU A 50 -31.21 -21.54 -4.31
N PRO A 51 -30.28 -20.98 -3.52
CA PRO A 51 -30.60 -20.08 -2.42
C PRO A 51 -31.21 -18.78 -2.96
N ARG A 52 -32.44 -18.43 -2.58
CA ARG A 52 -33.14 -17.20 -3.07
C ARG A 52 -33.29 -16.10 -2.03
N THR A 53 -33.03 -16.41 -0.76
CA THR A 53 -33.18 -15.46 0.35
C THR A 53 -32.06 -15.65 1.34
N LEU A 54 -31.59 -14.55 1.92
CA LEU A 54 -30.66 -14.58 3.04
C LEU A 54 -31.44 -14.75 4.35
N GLY A 55 -30.85 -15.45 5.32
CA GLY A 55 -31.48 -15.73 6.61
C GLY A 55 -32.01 -14.48 7.33
N ARG A 56 -33.07 -14.62 8.12
CA ARG A 56 -33.76 -13.51 8.78
C ARG A 56 -32.89 -12.84 9.86
N ARG A 57 -32.41 -11.63 9.59
CA ARG A 57 -32.07 -10.65 10.64
C ARG A 57 -32.54 -9.25 10.23
N ASN A 58 -33.34 -8.62 11.08
CA ASN A 58 -33.89 -7.29 10.83
C ASN A 58 -32.92 -6.24 11.39
N ALA A 59 -32.05 -5.70 10.52
CA ALA A 59 -31.25 -4.54 10.87
C ALA A 59 -31.97 -3.27 10.37
N ALA A 60 -32.31 -2.37 11.29
CA ALA A 60 -32.82 -1.05 10.91
C ALA A 60 -31.71 -0.27 10.20
N CYS A 61 -31.95 0.11 8.94
CA CYS A 61 -31.05 0.96 8.18
C CYS A 61 -31.64 2.39 8.18
N LEU A 62 -30.98 3.33 8.85
CA LEU A 62 -31.50 4.67 9.07
C LEU A 62 -30.86 5.66 8.09
N GLY A 63 -31.68 6.45 7.39
CA GLY A 63 -31.19 7.57 6.57
C GLY A 63 -30.36 7.14 5.36
N ARG A 64 -30.66 5.96 4.80
CA ARG A 64 -29.97 5.35 3.65
C ARG A 64 -30.91 5.11 2.46
N GLU A 65 -32.07 5.76 2.47
CA GLU A 65 -33.07 5.64 1.42
C GLU A 65 -32.53 6.01 0.03
N PRO A 66 -31.70 7.07 -0.13
CA PRO A 66 -31.10 7.40 -1.43
C PRO A 66 -30.15 6.32 -1.96
N GLU A 67 -29.25 5.81 -1.11
CA GLU A 67 -28.29 4.77 -1.50
C GLU A 67 -28.99 3.43 -1.81
N LEU A 68 -30.03 3.09 -1.03
CA LEU A 68 -30.88 1.92 -1.32
C LEU A 68 -31.64 2.05 -2.64
N ALA A 69 -32.08 3.26 -3.00
CA ALA A 69 -32.76 3.51 -4.27
C ALA A 69 -31.79 3.33 -5.45
N ARG A 70 -30.57 3.89 -5.36
CA ARG A 70 -29.54 3.72 -6.39
C ARG A 70 -29.11 2.26 -6.57
N LEU A 71 -28.91 1.54 -5.46
CA LEU A 71 -28.60 0.11 -5.50
C LEU A 71 -29.71 -0.68 -6.21
N ALA A 72 -30.98 -0.42 -5.86
CA ALA A 72 -32.10 -1.11 -6.48
C ALA A 72 -32.29 -0.73 -7.96
N GLU A 73 -32.01 0.52 -8.33
CA GLU A 73 -32.05 0.98 -9.73
C GLU A 73 -31.00 0.29 -10.59
N ALA A 74 -29.74 0.24 -10.14
CA ALA A 74 -28.65 -0.43 -10.84
C ALA A 74 -28.91 -1.94 -11.00
N LEU A 75 -29.35 -2.60 -9.93
CA LEU A 75 -29.72 -4.02 -9.98
C LEU A 75 -30.92 -4.29 -10.90
N GLY A 76 -31.85 -3.33 -11.03
CA GLY A 76 -32.95 -3.41 -11.98
C GLY A 76 -32.51 -3.26 -13.45
N GLN A 77 -31.32 -2.72 -13.70
CA GLN A 77 -30.67 -2.62 -15.01
C GLN A 77 -29.69 -3.78 -15.27
N GLU A 78 -29.67 -4.80 -14.39
CA GLU A 78 -28.74 -5.94 -14.45
C GLU A 78 -27.25 -5.53 -14.43
N GLN A 79 -26.93 -4.39 -13.83
CA GLN A 79 -25.56 -3.88 -13.72
C GLN A 79 -24.82 -4.45 -12.51
N HIS A 80 -23.52 -4.69 -12.66
CA HIS A 80 -22.62 -4.92 -11.55
C HIS A 80 -22.50 -3.63 -10.71
N VAL A 81 -22.49 -3.78 -9.39
CA VAL A 81 -22.52 -2.65 -8.45
C VAL A 81 -21.32 -2.65 -7.53
N LEU A 82 -20.56 -1.55 -7.52
CA LEU A 82 -19.57 -1.25 -6.50
C LEU A 82 -20.20 -0.43 -5.36
N LEU A 83 -20.35 -1.03 -4.18
CA LEU A 83 -20.78 -0.38 -2.96
C LEU A 83 -19.57 -0.01 -2.10
N TYR A 84 -19.08 1.22 -2.19
CA TYR A 84 -17.83 1.60 -1.52
C TYR A 84 -18.01 2.70 -0.48
N GLY A 85 -17.08 2.76 0.46
CA GLY A 85 -17.07 3.77 1.53
C GLY A 85 -16.20 3.33 2.70
N PRO A 86 -15.92 4.20 3.67
CA PRO A 86 -15.06 3.88 4.81
C PRO A 86 -15.51 2.62 5.57
N ARG A 87 -14.59 2.00 6.33
CA ARG A 87 -14.99 0.99 7.32
C ARG A 87 -15.99 1.59 8.32
N GLY A 88 -16.87 0.74 8.85
CA GLY A 88 -17.87 1.15 9.84
C GLY A 88 -18.99 2.06 9.34
N VAL A 89 -19.00 2.43 8.05
CA VAL A 89 -20.01 3.34 7.46
C VAL A 89 -21.39 2.70 7.26
N GLY A 90 -21.45 1.36 7.31
CA GLY A 90 -22.70 0.58 7.27
C GLY A 90 -22.99 -0.13 5.95
N LYS A 91 -21.98 -0.43 5.11
CA LYS A 91 -22.13 -1.19 3.85
C LYS A 91 -22.88 -2.51 4.03
N SER A 92 -22.38 -3.39 4.90
CA SER A 92 -23.02 -4.67 5.21
C SER A 92 -24.42 -4.52 5.80
N THR A 93 -24.63 -3.50 6.64
CA THR A 93 -25.95 -3.19 7.19
C THR A 93 -26.94 -2.78 6.08
N LEU A 94 -26.50 -1.99 5.10
CA LEU A 94 -27.31 -1.61 3.95
C LEU A 94 -27.65 -2.82 3.09
N LEU A 95 -26.66 -3.67 2.77
CA LEU A 95 -26.88 -4.89 1.96
C LEU A 95 -27.81 -5.88 2.66
N ARG A 96 -27.63 -6.12 3.96
CA ARG A 96 -28.54 -6.99 4.73
C ARG A 96 -29.96 -6.42 4.78
N HIS A 97 -30.08 -5.10 4.95
CA HIS A 97 -31.39 -4.44 4.91
C HIS A 97 -32.04 -4.53 3.53
N ALA A 98 -31.27 -4.35 2.46
CA ALA A 98 -31.74 -4.50 1.09
C ALA A 98 -32.19 -5.94 0.81
N ALA A 99 -31.41 -6.93 1.23
CA ALA A 99 -31.76 -8.34 1.15
C ALA A 99 -33.08 -8.64 1.88
N TYR A 100 -33.20 -8.16 3.12
CA TYR A 100 -34.36 -8.39 3.96
C TYR A 100 -35.63 -7.72 3.42
N THR A 101 -35.49 -6.50 2.86
CA THR A 101 -36.61 -5.75 2.29
C THR A 101 -36.95 -6.13 0.84
N GLY A 102 -36.26 -7.13 0.29
CA GLY A 102 -36.47 -7.59 -1.09
C GLY A 102 -35.98 -6.60 -2.15
N ARG A 103 -35.07 -5.68 -1.80
CA ARG A 103 -34.48 -4.69 -2.72
C ARG A 103 -33.24 -5.18 -3.47
N LEU A 104 -32.73 -6.38 -3.13
CA LEU A 104 -31.68 -7.06 -3.91
C LEU A 104 -32.29 -7.99 -4.97
N ALA A 105 -33.39 -7.57 -5.59
CA ALA A 105 -34.02 -8.33 -6.66
C ALA A 105 -33.46 -7.88 -8.00
N VAL A 106 -32.94 -8.83 -8.77
CA VAL A 106 -32.48 -8.66 -10.15
C VAL A 106 -33.40 -9.51 -11.04
N PRO A 107 -33.87 -9.00 -12.20
CA PRO A 107 -34.65 -9.78 -13.14
C PRO A 107 -33.94 -11.09 -13.54
N ASP A 108 -34.71 -12.16 -13.73
CA ASP A 108 -34.23 -13.47 -14.23
C ASP A 108 -33.10 -14.18 -13.47
N MET A 109 -32.68 -13.68 -12.30
CA MET A 109 -31.72 -14.35 -11.42
C MET A 109 -32.37 -15.49 -10.61
N GLN A 110 -31.72 -16.65 -10.58
CA GLN A 110 -32.21 -17.87 -9.96
C GLN A 110 -31.75 -18.03 -8.51
N ALA A 111 -30.66 -17.35 -8.14
CA ALA A 111 -30.01 -17.44 -6.84
C ALA A 111 -29.54 -16.08 -6.32
N LEU A 112 -29.41 -15.98 -4.99
CA LEU A 112 -28.74 -14.94 -4.24
C LEU A 112 -27.65 -15.59 -3.39
N VAL A 113 -26.40 -15.33 -3.75
CA VAL A 113 -25.22 -15.96 -3.14
C VAL A 113 -24.41 -14.88 -2.43
N TRP A 114 -24.12 -15.10 -1.16
CA TRP A 114 -23.24 -14.23 -0.37
C TRP A 114 -22.12 -15.09 0.22
N PRO A 115 -20.99 -15.23 -0.47
CA PRO A 115 -19.81 -15.91 0.05
C PRO A 115 -19.29 -15.25 1.35
N LYS A 116 -18.41 -15.94 2.08
CA LYS A 116 -17.74 -15.33 3.24
C LYS A 116 -16.90 -14.13 2.76
N PRO A 117 -16.80 -13.05 3.55
CA PRO A 117 -16.01 -11.87 3.17
C PRO A 117 -14.50 -12.19 3.07
N GLN A 118 -13.72 -11.23 2.56
CA GLN A 118 -12.25 -11.26 2.55
C GLN A 118 -11.64 -12.49 1.85
N GLN A 119 -12.21 -12.90 0.72
CA GLN A 119 -11.60 -13.93 -0.10
C GLN A 119 -10.34 -13.39 -0.81
N PRO A 120 -9.27 -14.20 -0.93
CA PRO A 120 -7.97 -13.74 -1.40
C PRO A 120 -7.85 -13.60 -2.93
N ASP A 121 -8.61 -14.36 -3.72
CA ASP A 121 -8.52 -14.43 -5.18
C ASP A 121 -9.87 -14.83 -5.81
N ALA A 122 -9.95 -14.76 -7.15
CA ALA A 122 -11.14 -15.10 -7.94
C ALA A 122 -11.59 -16.56 -7.72
N ASP A 123 -10.63 -17.49 -7.78
CA ASP A 123 -10.89 -18.92 -7.66
C ASP A 123 -11.42 -19.29 -6.28
N ALA A 124 -10.97 -18.62 -5.22
CA ALA A 124 -11.49 -18.78 -3.87
C ALA A 124 -12.96 -18.32 -3.78
N ILE A 125 -13.30 -17.20 -4.41
CA ILE A 125 -14.69 -16.73 -4.49
C ILE A 125 -15.55 -17.74 -5.26
N LEU A 126 -15.12 -18.16 -6.45
CA LEU A 126 -15.81 -19.15 -7.28
C LEU A 126 -16.00 -20.47 -6.55
N LEU A 127 -14.96 -20.96 -5.85
CA LEU A 127 -15.06 -22.16 -5.03
C LEU A 127 -16.15 -21.99 -3.96
N LYS A 128 -16.23 -20.85 -3.26
CA LYS A 128 -17.31 -20.61 -2.28
C LYS A 128 -18.69 -20.53 -2.91
N VAL A 129 -18.80 -19.97 -4.12
CA VAL A 129 -20.05 -19.95 -4.89
C VAL A 129 -20.46 -21.38 -5.28
N ALA A 130 -19.55 -22.17 -5.84
CA ALA A 130 -19.77 -23.58 -6.20
C ALA A 130 -20.18 -24.41 -4.98
N GLN A 131 -19.51 -24.24 -3.84
CA GLN A 131 -19.85 -24.93 -2.59
C GLN A 131 -21.28 -24.64 -2.10
N LYS A 132 -21.84 -23.47 -2.44
CA LYS A 132 -23.22 -23.09 -2.09
C LYS A 132 -24.24 -23.53 -3.14
N CYS A 133 -23.87 -23.51 -4.42
CA CYS A 133 -24.80 -23.68 -5.54
C CYS A 133 -24.80 -25.09 -6.13
N CYS A 134 -23.78 -25.92 -5.86
CA CYS A 134 -23.63 -27.23 -6.46
C CYS A 134 -23.83 -28.39 -5.47
N GLU A 135 -24.29 -29.53 -5.99
CA GLU A 135 -24.25 -30.83 -5.32
C GLU A 135 -22.95 -31.55 -5.67
N TYR A 136 -22.21 -31.99 -4.64
CA TYR A 136 -20.96 -32.72 -4.81
C TYR A 136 -20.60 -33.54 -3.56
N PRO A 137 -19.77 -34.61 -3.70
CA PRO A 137 -19.25 -35.35 -2.56
C PRO A 137 -18.34 -34.47 -1.69
N ARG A 138 -18.82 -34.05 -0.50
CA ARG A 138 -18.10 -33.14 0.43
C ARG A 138 -16.69 -33.58 0.86
N ARG A 139 -16.29 -34.83 0.58
CA ARG A 139 -14.98 -35.39 0.93
C ARG A 139 -13.91 -35.21 -0.15
N ARG A 140 -14.31 -34.77 -1.36
CA ARG A 140 -13.40 -34.52 -2.48
C ARG A 140 -13.25 -33.01 -2.72
N THR A 141 -12.10 -32.61 -3.25
CA THR A 141 -11.83 -31.23 -3.65
C THR A 141 -12.51 -30.92 -4.99
N ILE A 142 -12.94 -29.67 -5.16
CA ILE A 142 -13.43 -29.14 -6.44
C ILE A 142 -12.28 -28.33 -7.04
N PRO A 143 -11.69 -28.78 -8.17
CA PRO A 143 -10.66 -28.03 -8.86
C PRO A 143 -11.16 -26.65 -9.37
N PRO A 144 -10.28 -25.65 -9.55
CA PRO A 144 -10.66 -24.34 -10.06
C PRO A 144 -11.31 -24.38 -11.46
N ASP A 145 -10.77 -25.18 -12.37
CA ASP A 145 -11.30 -25.38 -13.72
C ASP A 145 -12.70 -26.01 -13.70
N VAL A 146 -12.94 -26.96 -12.79
CA VAL A 146 -14.26 -27.55 -12.58
C VAL A 146 -15.24 -26.53 -12.00
N SER A 147 -14.78 -25.68 -11.07
CA SER A 147 -15.61 -24.60 -10.48
C SER A 147 -16.02 -23.58 -11.55
N ARG A 148 -15.08 -23.12 -12.38
CA ARG A 148 -15.35 -22.22 -13.51
C ARG A 148 -16.32 -22.86 -14.51
N HIS A 149 -16.11 -24.12 -14.87
CA HIS A 149 -16.97 -24.82 -15.82
C HIS A 149 -18.41 -25.00 -15.33
N VAL A 150 -18.61 -25.45 -14.09
CA VAL A 150 -19.97 -25.71 -13.57
C VAL A 150 -20.74 -24.41 -13.28
N LEU A 151 -20.02 -23.32 -13.01
CA LEU A 151 -20.61 -22.01 -12.73
C LEU A 151 -20.85 -21.18 -13.99
N ALA A 152 -20.31 -21.54 -15.15
CA ALA A 152 -20.40 -20.74 -16.38
C ALA A 152 -21.84 -20.32 -16.75
N ASP A 153 -22.81 -21.23 -16.55
CA ASP A 153 -24.23 -21.00 -16.84
C ASP A 153 -25.05 -20.52 -15.61
N LEU A 154 -24.38 -20.16 -14.51
CA LEU A 154 -25.06 -19.71 -13.29
C LEU A 154 -25.63 -18.30 -13.50
N ARG A 155 -26.93 -18.15 -13.23
CA ARG A 155 -27.63 -16.85 -13.17
C ARG A 155 -27.95 -16.50 -11.73
N ALA A 156 -27.04 -15.79 -11.07
CA ALA A 156 -27.15 -15.43 -9.65
C ALA A 156 -26.81 -13.95 -9.40
N LEU A 157 -27.40 -13.39 -8.35
CA LEU A 157 -26.86 -12.19 -7.70
C LEU A 157 -25.81 -12.62 -6.68
N VAL A 158 -24.55 -12.21 -6.86
CA VAL A 158 -23.42 -12.57 -5.99
C VAL A 158 -22.94 -11.35 -5.22
N ILE A 159 -22.99 -11.40 -3.88
CA ILE A 159 -22.50 -10.34 -2.99
C ILE A 159 -21.10 -10.67 -2.51
N VAL A 160 -20.12 -9.86 -2.91
CA VAL A 160 -18.71 -10.00 -2.52
C VAL A 160 -18.36 -8.90 -1.54
N GLU A 161 -18.09 -9.26 -0.27
CA GLU A 161 -17.73 -8.28 0.76
C GLU A 161 -16.22 -8.27 1.04
N ASP A 162 -15.66 -7.07 1.00
CA ASP A 162 -14.26 -6.73 1.31
C ASP A 162 -13.26 -7.68 0.62
N PRO A 163 -13.34 -7.88 -0.71
CA PRO A 163 -12.44 -8.79 -1.40
C PRO A 163 -10.98 -8.34 -1.23
N GLN A 164 -10.10 -9.30 -0.89
CA GLN A 164 -8.66 -9.06 -0.76
C GLN A 164 -7.91 -9.33 -2.08
N CYS A 165 -8.65 -9.70 -3.13
CA CYS A 165 -8.11 -10.00 -4.45
C CYS A 165 -7.76 -8.73 -5.25
N SER A 166 -6.96 -8.90 -6.30
CA SER A 166 -6.57 -7.80 -7.19
C SER A 166 -7.75 -7.33 -8.06
N PRO A 167 -7.66 -6.14 -8.70
CA PRO A 167 -8.63 -5.73 -9.71
C PRO A 167 -8.77 -6.76 -10.85
N ASP A 168 -7.65 -7.31 -11.33
CA ASP A 168 -7.63 -8.34 -12.38
C ASP A 168 -8.35 -9.61 -11.94
N ASP A 169 -8.20 -10.04 -10.68
CA ASP A 169 -8.94 -11.18 -10.14
C ASP A 169 -10.47 -10.93 -10.14
N LEU A 170 -10.90 -9.68 -9.95
CA LEU A 170 -12.33 -9.36 -10.02
C LEU A 170 -12.82 -9.38 -11.45
N VAL A 171 -12.04 -8.91 -12.43
CA VAL A 171 -12.37 -9.05 -13.86
C VAL A 171 -12.48 -10.53 -14.22
N ASP A 172 -11.49 -11.35 -13.86
CA ASP A 172 -11.49 -12.80 -14.04
C ASP A 172 -12.73 -13.46 -13.40
N LEU A 173 -13.18 -12.97 -12.24
CA LEU A 173 -14.38 -13.46 -11.56
C LEU A 173 -15.66 -13.13 -12.35
N LEU A 174 -15.76 -11.91 -12.90
CA LEU A 174 -16.90 -11.49 -13.71
C LEU A 174 -16.97 -12.29 -15.02
N GLU A 175 -15.82 -12.49 -15.69
CA GLU A 175 -15.72 -13.28 -16.91
C GLU A 175 -16.04 -14.78 -16.71
N ALA A 176 -15.73 -15.31 -15.52
CA ALA A 176 -15.98 -16.72 -15.21
C ALA A 176 -17.47 -17.05 -15.03
N VAL A 177 -18.32 -16.06 -14.74
CA VAL A 177 -19.76 -16.24 -14.49
C VAL A 177 -20.56 -15.12 -15.17
N PRO A 178 -20.55 -15.05 -16.52
CA PRO A 178 -20.99 -13.88 -17.27
C PRO A 178 -22.50 -13.62 -17.18
N ASP A 179 -23.32 -14.63 -16.88
CA ASP A 179 -24.77 -14.47 -16.75
C ASP A 179 -25.23 -14.12 -15.31
N SER A 180 -24.29 -13.79 -14.41
CA SER A 180 -24.55 -13.38 -13.02
C SER A 180 -24.26 -11.90 -12.79
N VAL A 181 -24.97 -11.30 -11.83
CA VAL A 181 -24.78 -9.89 -11.42
C VAL A 181 -24.05 -9.85 -10.09
N PHE A 182 -23.12 -8.91 -9.93
CA PHE A 182 -22.28 -8.82 -8.73
C PHE A 182 -22.52 -7.53 -7.96
N VAL A 183 -22.54 -7.62 -6.63
CA VAL A 183 -22.47 -6.47 -5.72
C VAL A 183 -21.20 -6.58 -4.90
N ILE A 184 -20.22 -5.74 -5.20
CA ILE A 184 -18.91 -5.72 -4.54
C ILE A 184 -18.94 -4.61 -3.49
N ALA A 185 -18.88 -4.98 -2.22
CA ALA A 185 -18.88 -4.02 -1.12
C ALA A 185 -17.49 -3.90 -0.49
N THR A 186 -16.87 -2.73 -0.59
CA THR A 186 -15.45 -2.56 -0.23
C THR A 186 -15.17 -1.20 0.43
N ASP A 187 -14.03 -1.06 1.08
CA ASP A 187 -13.46 0.24 1.44
C ASP A 187 -12.30 0.67 0.53
N ARG A 188 -11.96 -0.17 -0.46
CA ARG A 188 -10.90 0.00 -1.46
C ARG A 188 -11.40 0.84 -2.64
N PRO A 189 -11.08 2.15 -2.72
CA PRO A 189 -11.56 3.00 -3.79
C PRO A 189 -10.99 2.64 -5.16
N GLU A 190 -9.84 1.96 -5.23
CA GLU A 190 -9.21 1.53 -6.48
C GLU A 190 -10.07 0.54 -7.29
N LEU A 191 -11.00 -0.17 -6.64
CA LEU A 191 -11.92 -1.08 -7.34
C LEU A 191 -12.99 -0.33 -8.16
N ALA A 192 -13.08 1.00 -8.02
CA ALA A 192 -13.94 1.84 -8.86
C ALA A 192 -13.38 2.04 -10.28
N GLU A 193 -12.13 1.65 -10.53
CA GLU A 193 -11.51 1.79 -11.86
C GLU A 193 -11.80 0.60 -12.79
N ILE A 194 -12.46 -0.45 -12.28
CA ILE A 194 -12.85 -1.63 -13.07
C ILE A 194 -14.01 -1.25 -14.00
N GLU A 195 -13.75 -1.24 -15.31
CA GLU A 195 -14.71 -0.84 -16.35
C GLU A 195 -15.96 -1.76 -16.39
N ASP A 196 -15.80 -3.04 -16.08
CA ASP A 196 -16.88 -4.04 -16.03
C ASP A 196 -17.85 -3.82 -14.84
N ILE A 197 -17.58 -2.86 -13.95
CA ILE A 197 -18.50 -2.49 -12.86
C ILE A 197 -19.18 -1.16 -13.19
N GLU A 198 -20.41 -1.22 -13.69
CA GLU A 198 -21.08 -0.07 -14.30
C GLU A 198 -21.68 0.90 -13.28
N ALA A 199 -22.11 0.42 -12.12
CA ALA A 199 -22.84 1.22 -11.14
C ALA A 199 -22.10 1.40 -9.82
N HIS A 200 -21.88 2.64 -9.40
CA HIS A 200 -21.10 2.94 -8.20
C HIS A 200 -21.98 3.64 -7.13
N VAL A 201 -22.01 3.07 -5.92
CA VAL A 201 -22.79 3.56 -4.79
C VAL A 201 -21.86 3.89 -3.62
N LEU A 202 -21.56 5.19 -3.46
CA LEU A 202 -20.79 5.70 -2.33
C LEU A 202 -21.63 5.79 -1.05
N LEU A 203 -21.13 5.20 0.03
CA LEU A 203 -21.65 5.40 1.39
C LEU A 203 -20.78 6.38 2.16
N ALA A 204 -21.28 7.61 2.32
CA ALA A 204 -20.71 8.62 3.20
C ALA A 204 -21.21 8.46 4.65
N GLY A 205 -20.77 9.34 5.56
CA GLY A 205 -21.34 9.43 6.92
C GLY A 205 -22.87 9.58 6.93
N LEU A 206 -23.52 9.18 8.01
CA LEU A 206 -24.97 9.28 8.13
C LEU A 206 -25.45 10.73 8.06
N PRO A 207 -26.63 11.00 7.47
CA PRO A 207 -27.27 12.30 7.61
C PRO A 207 -27.46 12.65 9.09
N VAL A 208 -27.29 13.93 9.45
CA VAL A 208 -27.37 14.43 10.85
C VAL A 208 -28.58 13.88 11.61
N ARG A 209 -29.75 13.81 10.97
CA ARG A 209 -30.98 13.26 11.57
C ARG A 209 -30.84 11.78 11.95
N ALA A 210 -30.23 10.97 11.09
CA ALA A 210 -29.99 9.55 11.33
C ALA A 210 -28.89 9.35 12.38
N SER A 211 -27.79 10.11 12.35
CA SER A 211 -26.76 10.07 13.42
C SER A 211 -27.36 10.35 14.79
N ARG A 212 -28.23 11.37 14.89
CA ARG A 212 -28.96 11.69 16.12
C ARG A 212 -29.86 10.54 16.58
N GLN A 213 -30.48 9.81 15.66
CA GLN A 213 -31.34 8.68 16.00
C GLN A 213 -30.53 7.47 16.48
N VAL A 214 -29.37 7.19 15.86
CA VAL A 214 -28.41 6.19 16.36
C VAL A 214 -27.94 6.54 17.77
N LEU A 215 -27.63 7.82 18.04
CA LEU A 215 -27.25 8.24 19.39
C LEU A 215 -28.42 8.10 20.39
N ARG A 216 -29.64 8.51 20.00
CA ARG A 216 -30.84 8.43 20.86
C ARG A 216 -31.22 7.01 21.24
N SER A 217 -30.98 6.03 20.37
CA SER A 217 -31.30 4.62 20.67
C SER A 217 -30.54 4.12 21.90
N ARG A 218 -29.37 4.70 22.20
CA ARG A 218 -28.56 4.38 23.39
C ARG A 218 -29.07 4.99 24.69
N PHE A 219 -30.04 5.92 24.63
CA PHE A 219 -30.65 6.58 25.77
C PHE A 219 -32.16 6.29 25.90
N ASN A 220 -32.62 5.08 25.53
CA ASN A 220 -34.04 4.71 25.52
C ASN A 220 -34.92 5.74 24.77
N GLY A 221 -34.37 6.39 23.73
CA GLY A 221 -35.05 7.38 22.91
C GLY A 221 -35.04 8.83 23.43
N ARG A 222 -34.53 9.12 24.65
CA ARG A 222 -34.49 10.47 25.23
C ARG A 222 -33.08 10.89 25.64
N LEU A 223 -32.49 11.83 24.91
CA LEU A 223 -31.19 12.41 25.24
C LEU A 223 -31.28 13.35 26.47
N PRO A 224 -30.32 13.26 27.42
CA PRO A 224 -30.17 14.24 28.50
C PRO A 224 -30.07 15.67 27.96
N ALA A 225 -30.63 16.64 28.69
CA ALA A 225 -30.70 18.04 28.24
C ALA A 225 -29.31 18.62 27.91
N ALA A 226 -28.31 18.33 28.74
CA ALA A 226 -26.93 18.76 28.54
C ALA A 226 -26.29 18.20 27.25
N THR A 227 -26.68 16.99 26.80
CA THR A 227 -26.16 16.38 25.57
C THR A 227 -26.84 16.94 24.32
N ARG A 228 -28.11 17.38 24.41
CA ARG A 228 -28.94 17.77 23.24
C ARG A 228 -28.34 18.88 22.39
N HIS A 229 -27.68 19.86 23.01
CA HIS A 229 -27.06 20.99 22.31
C HIS A 229 -25.74 20.62 21.64
N ARG A 230 -24.99 19.64 22.18
CA ARG A 230 -23.68 19.21 21.68
C ARG A 230 -23.74 18.05 20.68
N VAL A 231 -24.88 17.38 20.52
CA VAL A 231 -24.99 16.19 19.63
C VAL A 231 -24.51 16.45 18.21
N HIS A 232 -24.70 17.66 17.68
CA HIS A 232 -24.24 18.01 16.34
C HIS A 232 -22.71 17.96 16.25
N GLU A 233 -22.02 18.79 17.04
CA GLU A 233 -20.54 18.84 17.12
C GLU A 233 -19.96 17.45 17.39
N LEU A 234 -20.57 16.69 18.28
CA LEU A 234 -20.10 15.35 18.64
C LEU A 234 -20.31 14.31 17.54
N CYS A 235 -21.33 14.43 16.68
CA CYS A 235 -21.46 13.52 15.55
C CYS A 235 -20.54 13.95 14.38
N GLU A 236 -20.35 15.25 14.24
CA GLU A 236 -19.49 15.88 13.23
C GLU A 236 -18.01 15.52 13.44
N GLY A 237 -17.51 15.61 14.67
CA GLY A 237 -16.13 15.22 15.02
C GLY A 237 -15.82 13.73 14.77
N TYR A 238 -16.83 12.88 14.63
CA TYR A 238 -16.69 11.46 14.29
C TYR A 238 -17.15 11.15 12.85
N GLY A 239 -17.22 12.16 11.99
CA GLY A 239 -17.55 12.05 10.57
C GLY A 239 -18.91 11.42 10.29
N HIS A 240 -19.83 11.50 11.26
CA HIS A 240 -21.15 10.86 11.22
C HIS A 240 -21.14 9.35 10.96
N ARG A 241 -20.04 8.64 11.25
CA ARG A 241 -19.92 7.19 11.01
C ARG A 241 -20.78 6.41 12.02
N PRO A 242 -21.72 5.55 11.59
CA PRO A 242 -22.64 4.86 12.49
C PRO A 242 -21.94 4.06 13.60
N ALA A 243 -20.85 3.35 13.28
CA ALA A 243 -20.09 2.57 14.27
C ALA A 243 -19.49 3.46 15.37
N LEU A 244 -18.86 4.58 14.99
CA LEU A 244 -18.27 5.53 15.92
C LEU A 244 -19.34 6.26 16.75
N VAL A 245 -20.43 6.70 16.11
CA VAL A 245 -21.56 7.34 16.80
C VAL A 245 -22.24 6.37 17.78
N ALA A 246 -22.37 5.09 17.43
CA ALA A 246 -22.91 4.08 18.33
C ALA A 246 -22.01 3.85 19.56
N ARG A 247 -20.68 3.82 19.37
CA ARG A 247 -19.69 3.71 20.44
C ARG A 247 -19.71 4.92 21.36
N LEU A 248 -19.71 6.12 20.80
CA LEU A 248 -19.86 7.37 21.54
C LEU A 248 -21.16 7.36 22.37
N GLY A 249 -22.28 6.92 21.77
CA GLY A 249 -23.55 6.77 22.49
C GLY A 249 -23.46 5.81 23.66
N ARG A 250 -22.76 4.69 23.51
CA ARG A 250 -22.53 3.75 24.62
C ARG A 250 -21.68 4.37 25.72
N TYR A 251 -20.56 5.01 25.36
CA TYR A 251 -19.70 5.72 26.32
C TYR A 251 -20.48 6.72 27.17
N LEU A 252 -21.25 7.59 26.51
CA LEU A 252 -22.05 8.60 27.19
C LEU A 252 -23.16 7.99 28.05
N ALA A 253 -23.79 6.90 27.60
CA ALA A 253 -24.82 6.21 28.39
C ALA A 253 -24.23 5.61 29.68
N VAL A 254 -23.06 4.97 29.61
CA VAL A 254 -22.38 4.40 30.78
C VAL A 254 -21.86 5.50 31.71
N ALA A 255 -21.24 6.55 31.16
CA ALA A 255 -20.76 7.69 31.94
C ALA A 255 -21.90 8.39 32.71
N CYS A 256 -23.05 8.58 32.05
CA CYS A 256 -24.24 9.17 32.68
C CYS A 256 -24.80 8.28 33.81
N ALA A 257 -24.81 6.95 33.63
CA ALA A 257 -25.28 6.01 34.64
C ALA A 257 -24.35 5.96 35.87
N GLN A 258 -23.03 6.04 35.67
CA GLN A 258 -22.05 5.91 36.76
C GLN A 258 -21.75 7.22 37.50
N ARG A 259 -21.65 8.34 36.78
CA ARG A 259 -21.12 9.61 37.34
C ARG A 259 -22.11 10.77 37.36
N GLN A 260 -23.30 10.62 36.78
CA GLN A 260 -24.31 11.69 36.63
C GLN A 260 -23.77 12.97 35.95
N LEU A 261 -22.62 12.90 35.27
CA LEU A 261 -21.95 14.03 34.62
C LEU A 261 -21.56 13.64 33.18
N LEU A 262 -21.69 14.60 32.25
CA LEU A 262 -21.21 14.45 30.88
C LEU A 262 -19.75 14.92 30.80
N PRO A 263 -18.81 14.06 30.35
CA PRO A 263 -17.43 14.49 30.12
C PRO A 263 -17.35 15.56 29.02
N GLU A 264 -16.34 16.44 29.12
CA GLU A 264 -15.99 17.34 28.03
C GLU A 264 -15.28 16.54 26.95
N LEU A 265 -16.00 16.24 25.87
CA LEU A 265 -15.42 15.52 24.73
C LEU A 265 -14.62 16.50 23.87
N ASP A 266 -13.33 16.61 24.17
CA ASP A 266 -12.30 17.15 23.28
C ASP A 266 -11.57 16.00 22.54
N THR A 267 -10.56 16.34 21.73
CA THR A 267 -9.81 15.37 20.92
C THR A 267 -9.03 14.36 21.77
N ASP A 268 -8.55 14.76 22.94
CA ASP A 268 -7.78 13.89 23.84
C ASP A 268 -8.72 12.90 24.55
N GLU A 269 -9.90 13.36 24.97
CA GLU A 269 -10.91 12.52 25.60
C GLU A 269 -11.55 11.53 24.61
N ALA A 270 -11.57 11.86 23.31
CA ALA A 270 -12.03 10.96 22.25
C ALA A 270 -11.18 9.68 22.13
N GLN A 271 -9.85 9.78 22.31
CA GLN A 271 -8.94 8.63 22.28
C GLN A 271 -9.12 7.71 23.50
N LEU A 272 -9.57 8.27 24.63
CA LEU A 272 -9.79 7.53 25.87
C LEU A 272 -11.13 6.78 25.93
N ILE A 273 -12.03 6.98 24.96
CA ILE A 273 -13.35 6.32 24.96
C ILE A 273 -13.23 4.80 24.99
N VAL A 274 -12.41 4.21 24.12
CA VAL A 274 -12.24 2.76 24.03
C VAL A 274 -11.60 2.20 25.30
N PRO A 275 -10.44 2.70 25.78
CA PRO A 275 -9.84 2.24 27.03
C PRO A 275 -10.79 2.30 28.23
N ARG A 276 -11.55 3.40 28.39
CA ARG A 276 -12.51 3.57 29.50
C ARG A 276 -13.69 2.60 29.40
N LEU A 277 -14.24 2.39 28.21
CA LEU A 277 -15.32 1.43 28.01
C LEU A 277 -14.87 0.01 28.39
N VAL A 278 -13.63 -0.38 28.04
CA VAL A 278 -13.03 -1.68 28.39
C VAL A 278 -12.82 -1.82 29.89
N GLU A 279 -12.39 -0.76 30.57
CA GLU A 279 -12.25 -0.74 32.04
C GLU A 279 -13.57 -0.96 32.77
N TRP A 280 -14.69 -0.49 32.21
CA TRP A 280 -16.01 -0.66 32.82
C TRP A 280 -16.65 -2.02 32.58
N LEU A 281 -16.04 -2.89 31.77
CA LEU A 281 -16.52 -4.26 31.57
C LEU A 281 -16.19 -5.15 32.77
N ASP A 282 -17.01 -6.20 32.97
CA ASP A 282 -16.67 -7.32 33.82
C ASP A 282 -15.53 -8.14 33.21
N GLU A 283 -14.83 -8.91 34.05
CA GLU A 283 -13.58 -9.57 33.64
C GLU A 283 -13.73 -10.51 32.42
N PRO A 284 -14.78 -11.34 32.31
CA PRO A 284 -14.97 -12.18 31.14
C PRO A 284 -15.22 -11.37 29.86
N SER A 285 -16.03 -10.31 29.91
CA SER A 285 -16.28 -9.47 28.73
C SER A 285 -15.04 -8.67 28.34
N ARG A 286 -14.25 -8.21 29.33
CA ARG A 286 -12.97 -7.53 29.10
C ARG A 286 -11.97 -8.46 28.42
N ALA A 287 -11.81 -9.69 28.91
CA ALA A 287 -10.96 -10.70 28.31
C ALA A 287 -11.39 -11.01 26.87
N ALA A 288 -12.70 -11.08 26.61
CA ALA A 288 -13.24 -11.29 25.27
C ALA A 288 -12.89 -10.14 24.32
N VAL A 289 -13.10 -8.88 24.74
CA VAL A 289 -12.76 -7.71 23.91
C VAL A 289 -11.26 -7.64 23.64
N LEU A 290 -10.41 -7.90 24.64
CA LEU A 290 -8.96 -7.92 24.46
C LEU A 290 -8.50 -9.04 23.54
N ALA A 291 -9.11 -10.24 23.60
CA ALA A 291 -8.80 -11.33 22.69
C ALA A 291 -9.22 -11.02 21.24
N LEU A 292 -10.42 -10.46 21.05
CA LEU A 292 -10.91 -10.02 19.75
C LEU A 292 -10.03 -8.89 19.16
N ALA A 293 -9.55 -7.98 20.00
CA ALA A 293 -8.67 -6.88 19.59
C ALA A 293 -7.23 -7.33 19.32
N ALA A 294 -6.74 -8.35 20.04
CA ALA A 294 -5.40 -8.91 19.85
C ALA A 294 -5.25 -9.60 18.50
N LEU A 295 -6.32 -10.26 18.02
CA LEU A 295 -6.41 -10.83 16.68
C LEU A 295 -7.45 -10.05 15.87
N ASP A 296 -7.19 -8.74 15.70
CA ASP A 296 -8.04 -7.86 14.92
C ASP A 296 -8.33 -8.46 13.52
N ARG A 297 -9.50 -8.17 12.97
CA ARG A 297 -10.00 -8.73 11.69
C ARG A 297 -10.32 -10.23 11.68
N ALA A 298 -9.99 -11.00 12.72
CA ALA A 298 -10.41 -12.39 12.81
C ALA A 298 -11.91 -12.50 13.17
N GLU A 299 -12.64 -13.37 12.48
CA GLU A 299 -13.99 -13.77 12.87
C GLU A 299 -13.93 -14.93 13.87
N TRP A 300 -14.49 -14.73 15.07
CA TRP A 300 -14.48 -15.74 16.12
C TRP A 300 -15.82 -16.46 16.24
N SER A 301 -15.81 -17.78 16.14
CA SER A 301 -16.96 -18.58 16.54
C SER A 301 -17.13 -18.54 18.06
N TRP A 302 -18.36 -18.74 18.55
CA TRP A 302 -18.62 -18.72 19.99
C TRP A 302 -17.77 -19.73 20.79
N PRO A 303 -17.58 -20.99 20.35
CA PRO A 303 -16.79 -21.97 21.11
C PRO A 303 -15.34 -21.53 21.39
N VAL A 304 -14.63 -21.02 20.38
CA VAL A 304 -13.24 -20.58 20.56
C VAL A 304 -13.15 -19.30 21.38
N LEU A 305 -14.05 -18.33 21.18
CA LEU A 305 -14.08 -17.11 21.97
C LEU A 305 -14.37 -17.40 23.45
N ALA A 306 -15.36 -18.27 23.71
CA ALA A 306 -15.71 -18.68 25.06
C ALA A 306 -14.56 -19.39 25.77
N ALA A 307 -13.85 -20.28 25.07
CA ALA A 307 -12.69 -20.97 25.62
C ALA A 307 -11.53 -20.01 25.93
N VAL A 308 -11.17 -19.14 24.97
CA VAL A 308 -10.02 -18.22 25.10
C VAL A 308 -10.27 -17.11 26.12
N ALA A 309 -11.51 -16.65 26.27
CA ALA A 309 -11.89 -15.60 27.21
C ALA A 309 -12.44 -16.15 28.55
N GLY A 310 -12.53 -17.48 28.72
CA GLY A 310 -13.05 -18.10 29.94
C GLY A 310 -14.53 -17.83 30.23
N ILE A 311 -15.35 -17.74 29.17
CA ILE A 311 -16.78 -17.38 29.28
C ILE A 311 -17.65 -18.65 29.37
N PRO A 312 -18.41 -18.86 30.46
CA PRO A 312 -19.15 -20.10 30.66
C PRO A 312 -20.55 -20.14 30.02
N THR A 313 -21.14 -19.00 29.62
CA THR A 313 -22.54 -18.95 29.15
C THR A 313 -22.74 -18.02 27.95
N GLN A 314 -23.69 -18.37 27.07
CA GLN A 314 -24.08 -17.52 25.93
C GLN A 314 -24.72 -16.17 26.34
N GLY A 315 -25.11 -15.99 27.60
CA GLY A 315 -25.68 -14.71 28.09
C GLY A 315 -24.71 -13.53 27.91
N THR A 316 -23.41 -13.76 28.09
CA THR A 316 -22.35 -12.76 27.90
C THR A 316 -22.23 -12.30 26.45
N ALA A 317 -22.61 -13.13 25.47
CA ALA A 317 -22.57 -12.75 24.06
C ALA A 317 -23.46 -11.54 23.75
N THR A 318 -24.64 -11.47 24.37
CA THR A 318 -25.56 -10.33 24.16
C THR A 318 -24.98 -9.07 24.80
N THR A 319 -24.45 -9.17 26.02
CA THR A 319 -23.78 -8.07 26.71
C THR A 319 -22.60 -7.51 25.92
N LEU A 320 -21.80 -8.38 25.29
CA LEU A 320 -20.67 -7.97 24.45
C LEU A 320 -21.12 -7.10 23.26
N LEU A 321 -22.22 -7.45 22.60
CA LEU A 321 -22.74 -6.66 21.47
C LEU A 321 -23.31 -5.30 21.90
N GLU A 322 -23.82 -5.20 23.13
CA GLU A 322 -24.29 -3.93 23.69
C GLU A 322 -23.16 -2.94 23.99
N THR A 323 -21.90 -3.41 24.08
CA THR A 323 -20.73 -2.56 24.36
C THR A 323 -20.35 -1.63 23.20
N ALA A 324 -20.79 -1.93 21.97
CA ALA A 324 -20.30 -1.27 20.75
C ALA A 324 -18.76 -1.33 20.55
N LEU A 325 -18.08 -2.19 21.31
CA LEU A 325 -16.67 -2.58 21.10
C LEU A 325 -16.57 -3.88 20.30
N VAL A 326 -17.65 -4.65 20.26
CA VAL A 326 -17.78 -5.92 19.53
C VAL A 326 -18.96 -5.80 18.59
N PHE A 327 -18.84 -6.37 17.40
CA PHE A 327 -19.98 -6.65 16.54
C PHE A 327 -20.01 -8.12 16.17
N GLN A 328 -21.19 -8.57 15.75
CA GLN A 328 -21.38 -9.94 15.29
C GLN A 328 -22.04 -9.92 13.91
N ASP A 329 -21.43 -10.64 12.99
CA ASP A 329 -22.05 -11.04 11.74
C ASP A 329 -22.35 -12.54 11.75
N ASN A 330 -21.45 -13.33 11.15
CA ASN A 330 -21.43 -14.79 11.22
C ASN A 330 -20.72 -15.29 12.50
N GLY A 331 -19.80 -14.47 13.02
CA GLY A 331 -19.08 -14.65 14.28
C GLY A 331 -18.76 -13.30 14.91
N PHE A 332 -18.05 -13.33 16.04
CA PHE A 332 -17.70 -12.15 16.83
C PHE A 332 -16.41 -11.51 16.34
N GLN A 333 -16.40 -10.18 16.26
CA GLN A 333 -15.26 -9.39 15.80
C GLN A 333 -15.11 -8.12 16.65
N ALA A 334 -13.87 -7.66 16.84
CA ALA A 334 -13.61 -6.34 17.41
C ALA A 334 -14.12 -5.25 16.45
N ALA A 335 -14.80 -4.24 16.99
CA ALA A 335 -15.25 -3.11 16.20
C ALA A 335 -14.06 -2.25 15.72
N GLU A 336 -14.23 -1.59 14.58
CA GLU A 336 -13.20 -0.75 13.96
C GLU A 336 -12.62 0.29 14.94
N GLY A 337 -11.29 0.41 15.01
CA GLY A 337 -10.60 1.37 15.88
C GLY A 337 -10.67 1.01 17.36
N VAL A 338 -10.93 -0.25 17.71
CA VAL A 338 -10.84 -0.77 19.08
C VAL A 338 -9.43 -1.28 19.41
N ALA A 339 -8.74 -1.92 18.45
CA ALA A 339 -7.44 -2.52 18.70
C ALA A 339 -6.34 -1.48 18.99
N GLU A 340 -6.26 -0.42 18.19
CA GLU A 340 -5.20 0.60 18.28
C GLU A 340 -5.13 1.30 19.66
N PRO A 341 -6.23 1.83 20.25
CA PRO A 341 -6.19 2.41 21.59
C PRO A 341 -5.85 1.43 22.71
N LEU A 342 -5.90 0.11 22.43
CA LEU A 342 -5.63 -0.94 23.39
C LEU A 342 -4.26 -1.58 23.20
N ALA A 343 -3.45 -1.13 22.23
CA ALA A 343 -2.23 -1.82 21.80
C ALA A 343 -1.30 -2.23 22.96
N GLU A 344 -1.10 -1.35 23.94
CA GLU A 344 -0.27 -1.62 25.13
C GLU A 344 -0.84 -2.69 26.08
N ARG A 345 -2.13 -3.00 25.98
CA ARG A 345 -2.88 -3.96 26.82
C ARG A 345 -3.12 -5.29 26.11
N LEU A 346 -2.76 -5.42 24.83
CA LEU A 346 -3.02 -6.63 24.05
C LEU A 346 -1.98 -7.71 24.33
N ASP A 347 -2.44 -8.84 24.87
CA ASP A 347 -1.63 -10.03 25.10
C ASP A 347 -1.77 -11.03 23.94
N VAL A 348 -1.14 -10.74 22.81
CA VAL A 348 -1.17 -11.60 21.63
C VAL A 348 -0.58 -12.99 21.93
N VAL A 349 0.47 -13.05 22.75
CA VAL A 349 1.16 -14.30 23.11
C VAL A 349 0.22 -15.21 23.88
N GLY A 350 -0.33 -14.73 25.01
CA GLY A 350 -1.24 -15.54 25.82
C GLY A 350 -2.55 -15.87 25.11
N VAL A 351 -3.06 -15.00 24.23
CA VAL A 351 -4.20 -15.33 23.36
C VAL A 351 -3.86 -16.50 22.43
N THR A 352 -2.69 -16.47 21.79
CA THR A 352 -2.24 -17.53 20.87
C THR A 352 -1.99 -18.85 21.61
N GLU A 353 -1.43 -18.81 22.83
CA GLU A 353 -1.27 -20.00 23.68
C GLU A 353 -2.62 -20.62 24.05
N ARG A 354 -3.61 -19.80 24.42
CA ARG A 354 -4.97 -20.28 24.72
C ARG A 354 -5.66 -20.88 23.49
N ILE A 355 -5.47 -20.29 22.31
CA ILE A 355 -5.95 -20.88 21.04
C ILE A 355 -5.27 -22.22 20.79
N THR A 356 -3.95 -22.30 20.97
CA THR A 356 -3.18 -23.54 20.76
C THR A 356 -3.64 -24.65 21.71
N ALA A 357 -3.88 -24.32 22.99
CA ALA A 357 -4.45 -25.23 23.97
C ALA A 357 -5.85 -25.69 23.53
N TRP A 358 -6.71 -24.77 23.12
CA TRP A 358 -8.06 -25.09 22.63
C TRP A 358 -8.03 -26.02 21.40
N VAL A 359 -7.19 -25.77 20.40
CA VAL A 359 -7.05 -26.65 19.22
C VAL A 359 -6.54 -28.04 19.62
N THR A 360 -5.66 -28.10 20.62
CA THR A 360 -5.12 -29.37 21.13
C THR A 360 -6.22 -30.22 21.77
N GLU A 361 -7.00 -29.60 22.66
CA GLU A 361 -8.07 -30.25 23.44
C GLU A 361 -9.34 -30.53 22.62
N THR A 362 -9.60 -29.74 21.58
CA THR A 362 -10.80 -29.89 20.75
C THR A 362 -10.75 -31.18 19.94
N VAL A 363 -11.79 -31.99 20.09
CA VAL A 363 -11.97 -33.26 19.37
C VAL A 363 -12.72 -33.05 18.05
N ASP A 364 -13.63 -32.09 18.00
CA ASP A 364 -14.44 -31.79 16.82
C ASP A 364 -13.66 -30.91 15.83
N ALA A 365 -13.19 -31.53 14.75
CA ALA A 365 -12.46 -30.83 13.70
C ALA A 365 -13.29 -29.79 12.95
N GLN A 366 -14.63 -29.91 12.94
CA GLN A 366 -15.50 -28.88 12.36
C GLN A 366 -15.40 -27.58 13.15
N GLN A 367 -15.29 -27.65 14.49
CA GLN A 367 -15.11 -26.44 15.30
C GLN A 367 -13.78 -25.74 14.99
N ILE A 368 -12.71 -26.52 14.79
CA ILE A 368 -11.39 -26.00 14.39
C ILE A 368 -11.48 -25.35 13.00
N ALA A 369 -12.15 -26.00 12.05
CA ALA A 369 -12.38 -25.45 10.71
C ALA A 369 -13.22 -24.15 10.75
N ASP A 370 -14.24 -24.09 11.60
CA ASP A 370 -15.06 -22.88 11.81
C ASP A 370 -14.26 -21.73 12.44
N ALA A 371 -13.18 -22.05 13.18
CA ALA A 371 -12.26 -21.09 13.79
C ALA A 371 -11.03 -20.77 12.92
N ILE A 372 -11.00 -21.17 11.64
CA ILE A 372 -9.82 -21.03 10.78
C ILE A 372 -9.32 -19.57 10.68
N THR A 373 -10.21 -18.59 10.65
CA THR A 373 -9.89 -17.17 10.59
C THR A 373 -9.13 -16.69 11.83
N VAL A 374 -9.45 -17.25 13.00
CA VAL A 374 -8.74 -17.00 14.26
C VAL A 374 -7.35 -17.61 14.22
N ILE A 375 -7.24 -18.86 13.76
CA ILE A 375 -5.96 -19.58 13.67
C ILE A 375 -5.03 -18.86 12.70
N GLU A 376 -5.51 -18.51 11.51
CA GLU A 376 -4.74 -17.83 10.48
C GLU A 376 -4.25 -16.45 10.95
N GLN A 377 -5.11 -15.64 11.56
CA GLN A 377 -4.67 -14.35 12.11
C GLN A 377 -3.68 -14.50 13.26
N ALA A 378 -3.87 -15.49 14.14
CA ALA A 378 -2.88 -15.79 15.17
C ALA A 378 -1.52 -16.14 14.55
N LEU A 379 -1.49 -16.91 13.46
CA LEU A 379 -0.25 -17.21 12.75
C LEU A 379 0.38 -15.95 12.13
N LEU A 380 -0.40 -15.14 11.42
CA LEU A 380 0.07 -13.92 10.77
C LEU A 380 0.66 -12.92 11.77
N VAL A 381 -0.08 -12.55 12.82
CA VAL A 381 0.37 -11.57 13.81
C VAL A 381 1.63 -12.03 14.54
N ASN A 382 1.82 -13.33 14.75
CA ASN A 382 3.04 -13.85 15.35
C ASN A 382 4.22 -13.91 14.37
N LEU A 383 3.98 -14.21 13.09
CA LEU A 383 5.00 -14.14 12.04
C LEU A 383 5.52 -12.71 11.88
N ASP A 384 4.61 -11.73 11.76
CA ASP A 384 4.97 -10.32 11.53
C ASP A 384 5.74 -9.74 12.73
N ALA A 385 5.52 -10.27 13.92
CA ALA A 385 6.23 -9.88 15.14
C ALA A 385 7.49 -10.71 15.44
N GLY A 386 7.93 -11.58 14.52
CA GLY A 386 9.13 -12.40 14.69
C GLY A 386 9.00 -13.57 15.67
N ARG A 387 7.79 -13.90 16.12
CA ARG A 387 7.50 -14.97 17.11
C ARG A 387 7.27 -16.32 16.43
N HIS A 388 8.27 -16.78 15.69
CA HIS A 388 8.15 -17.93 14.78
C HIS A 388 7.84 -19.25 15.49
N ASP A 389 8.41 -19.50 16.69
CA ASP A 389 8.19 -20.74 17.43
C ASP A 389 6.73 -20.92 17.87
N LEU A 390 6.10 -19.83 18.31
CA LEU A 390 4.70 -19.81 18.74
C LEU A 390 3.76 -20.05 17.55
N ALA A 391 4.04 -19.39 16.41
CA ALA A 391 3.31 -19.63 15.16
C ALA A 391 3.48 -21.08 14.68
N LEU A 392 4.71 -21.62 14.73
CA LEU A 392 5.02 -22.98 14.31
C LEU A 392 4.29 -24.03 15.17
N ALA A 393 4.23 -23.83 16.49
CA ALA A 393 3.50 -24.72 17.40
C ALA A 393 2.00 -24.78 17.06
N LEU A 394 1.35 -23.63 16.86
CA LEU A 394 -0.05 -23.57 16.45
C LEU A 394 -0.28 -24.21 15.08
N ALA A 395 0.53 -23.87 14.08
CA ALA A 395 0.40 -24.37 12.72
C ALA A 395 0.49 -25.90 12.65
N ARG A 396 1.45 -26.48 13.37
CA ARG A 396 1.67 -27.94 13.44
C ARG A 396 0.44 -28.68 13.96
N ILE A 397 -0.16 -28.22 15.06
CA ILE A 397 -1.31 -28.88 15.70
C ILE A 397 -2.57 -28.68 14.84
N ALA A 398 -2.82 -27.46 14.37
CA ALA A 398 -3.96 -27.15 13.52
C ALA A 398 -3.92 -27.92 12.19
N ALA A 399 -2.76 -27.97 11.53
CA ALA A 399 -2.60 -28.69 10.27
C ALA A 399 -2.90 -30.19 10.42
N ALA A 400 -2.40 -30.82 11.50
CA ALA A 400 -2.63 -32.24 11.75
C ALA A 400 -4.12 -32.57 11.97
N LYS A 401 -4.84 -31.74 12.72
CA LYS A 401 -6.28 -31.92 13.00
C LYS A 401 -7.17 -31.67 11.77
N LEU A 402 -6.86 -30.63 10.99
CA LEU A 402 -7.64 -30.30 9.79
C LEU A 402 -7.46 -31.36 8.69
N MET A 403 -6.23 -31.89 8.55
CA MET A 403 -5.93 -32.95 7.60
C MET A 403 -6.68 -34.25 7.92
N SER A 404 -6.67 -34.69 9.18
CA SER A 404 -7.32 -35.96 9.56
C SER A 404 -8.83 -35.95 9.33
N ALA A 405 -9.46 -34.79 9.45
CA ALA A 405 -10.87 -34.56 9.17
C ALA A 405 -11.17 -34.13 7.73
N ARG A 406 -10.15 -34.04 6.86
CA ARG A 406 -10.26 -33.69 5.44
C ARG A 406 -10.85 -32.29 5.17
N HIS A 407 -10.55 -31.32 6.04
CA HIS A 407 -10.87 -29.91 5.82
C HIS A 407 -9.83 -29.26 4.90
N TRP A 408 -9.85 -29.63 3.61
CA TRP A 408 -8.79 -29.31 2.64
C TRP A 408 -8.53 -27.81 2.45
N SER A 409 -9.60 -27.01 2.41
CA SER A 409 -9.49 -25.56 2.21
C SER A 409 -8.80 -24.90 3.41
N GLU A 410 -9.25 -25.23 4.62
CA GLU A 410 -8.72 -24.69 5.87
C GLU A 410 -7.30 -25.19 6.14
N TRP A 411 -7.06 -26.49 5.91
CA TRP A 411 -5.74 -27.09 6.01
C TRP A 411 -4.72 -26.37 5.13
N GLY A 412 -5.10 -26.12 3.87
CA GLY A 412 -4.27 -25.41 2.90
C GLY A 412 -3.79 -24.03 3.35
N ARG A 413 -4.63 -23.27 4.06
CA ARG A 413 -4.28 -21.94 4.60
C ARG A 413 -3.24 -22.05 5.71
N VAL A 414 -3.39 -23.04 6.60
CA VAL A 414 -2.44 -23.30 7.69
C VAL A 414 -1.09 -23.76 7.15
N LEU A 415 -1.05 -24.57 6.10
CA LEU A 415 0.21 -25.09 5.53
C LEU A 415 1.15 -23.99 5.04
N THR A 416 0.62 -22.99 4.32
CA THR A 416 1.44 -21.90 3.77
C THR A 416 2.06 -21.05 4.89
N LEU A 417 1.28 -20.70 5.91
CA LEU A 417 1.77 -19.93 7.06
C LEU A 417 2.68 -20.77 7.96
N GLY A 418 2.40 -22.06 8.09
CA GLY A 418 3.24 -23.02 8.80
C GLY A 418 4.61 -23.19 8.16
N LEU A 419 4.69 -23.22 6.83
CA LEU A 419 5.96 -23.24 6.10
C LEU A 419 6.79 -21.98 6.40
N ARG A 420 6.17 -20.80 6.32
CA ARG A 420 6.83 -19.54 6.67
C ARG A 420 7.35 -19.58 8.11
N ALA A 421 6.53 -20.04 9.06
CA ALA A 421 6.93 -20.18 10.46
C ALA A 421 8.11 -21.14 10.63
N ALA A 422 8.10 -22.29 9.95
CA ALA A 422 9.17 -23.28 10.01
C ALA A 422 10.50 -22.74 9.46
N VAL A 423 10.48 -22.07 8.30
CA VAL A 423 11.67 -21.45 7.69
C VAL A 423 12.27 -20.42 8.63
N HIS A 424 11.46 -19.52 9.18
CA HIS A 424 11.94 -18.46 10.05
C HIS A 424 12.32 -18.94 11.46
N ALA A 425 11.69 -20.01 11.96
CA ALA A 425 12.11 -20.72 13.17
C ALA A 425 13.34 -21.62 12.93
N LYS A 426 13.79 -21.76 11.68
CA LYS A 426 14.90 -22.64 11.26
C LYS A 426 14.67 -24.12 11.62
N SER A 427 13.41 -24.56 11.64
CA SER A 427 13.05 -25.96 11.84
C SER A 427 13.05 -26.71 10.51
N VAL A 428 14.21 -27.29 10.15
CA VAL A 428 14.38 -28.09 8.92
C VAL A 428 13.34 -29.21 8.83
N ARG A 429 13.06 -29.86 9.96
CA ARG A 429 12.09 -30.95 10.04
C ARG A 429 10.67 -30.50 9.65
N ASP A 430 10.21 -29.40 10.23
CA ASP A 430 8.87 -28.89 9.95
C ASP A 430 8.78 -28.30 8.55
N GLU A 431 9.85 -27.68 8.05
CA GLU A 431 9.92 -27.18 6.67
C GLU A 431 9.70 -28.30 5.65
N ILE A 432 10.40 -29.43 5.80
CA ILE A 432 10.23 -30.60 4.93
C ILE A 432 8.80 -31.12 4.99
N SER A 433 8.23 -31.20 6.19
CA SER A 433 6.86 -31.66 6.42
C SER A 433 5.81 -30.76 5.75
N PHE A 434 5.92 -29.44 5.92
CA PHE A 434 4.99 -28.48 5.29
C PHE A 434 5.14 -28.45 3.77
N ARG A 435 6.37 -28.46 3.23
CA ARG A 435 6.60 -28.53 1.77
C ARG A 435 5.99 -29.80 1.17
N TYR A 436 6.18 -30.96 1.82
CA TYR A 436 5.60 -32.23 1.36
C TYR A 436 4.06 -32.17 1.38
N ALA A 437 3.47 -31.65 2.46
CA ALA A 437 2.04 -31.48 2.57
C ALA A 437 1.45 -30.54 1.51
N ILE A 438 2.15 -29.43 1.19
CA ILE A 438 1.76 -28.51 0.13
C ILE A 438 1.81 -29.22 -1.23
N ALA A 439 2.89 -29.94 -1.54
CA ALA A 439 3.00 -30.67 -2.80
C ALA A 439 1.89 -31.72 -2.96
N ALA A 440 1.58 -32.46 -1.90
CA ALA A 440 0.50 -33.44 -1.90
C ALA A 440 -0.89 -32.80 -2.10
N ARG A 441 -1.11 -31.61 -1.52
CA ARG A 441 -2.32 -30.81 -1.79
C ARG A 441 -2.38 -30.35 -3.25
N LYS A 442 -1.28 -29.83 -3.81
CA LYS A 442 -1.21 -29.38 -5.21
C LYS A 442 -1.52 -30.53 -6.17
N TYR A 443 -1.01 -31.74 -5.88
CA TYR A 443 -1.36 -32.95 -6.59
C TYR A 443 -2.88 -33.27 -6.50
N ALA A 444 -3.47 -33.14 -5.32
CA ALA A 444 -4.91 -33.33 -5.11
C ALA A 444 -5.76 -32.32 -5.88
N ASP A 445 -5.30 -31.07 -5.93
CA ASP A 445 -5.95 -29.95 -6.62
C ASP A 445 -5.73 -29.99 -8.16
N GLY A 446 -5.00 -30.99 -8.68
CA GLY A 446 -4.71 -31.13 -10.11
C GLY A 446 -3.58 -30.24 -10.64
N ARG A 447 -2.88 -29.50 -9.77
CA ARG A 447 -1.75 -28.61 -10.10
C ARG A 447 -0.45 -29.43 -10.15
N LEU A 448 -0.34 -30.28 -11.18
CA LEU A 448 0.70 -31.31 -11.27
C LEU A 448 2.11 -30.74 -11.43
N GLU A 449 2.28 -29.67 -12.23
CA GLU A 449 3.59 -29.04 -12.46
C GLU A 449 4.16 -28.47 -11.16
N GLU A 450 3.38 -27.68 -10.42
CA GLU A 450 3.80 -27.11 -9.13
C GLU A 450 4.06 -28.19 -8.07
N ALA A 451 3.29 -29.28 -8.09
CA ALA A 451 3.55 -30.42 -7.21
C ALA A 451 4.90 -31.08 -7.52
N LEU A 452 5.24 -31.24 -8.81
CA LEU A 452 6.53 -31.78 -9.25
C LEU A 452 7.69 -30.88 -8.86
N GLU A 453 7.58 -29.57 -9.06
CA GLU A 453 8.62 -28.60 -8.71
C GLU A 453 8.95 -28.66 -7.21
N LEU A 454 7.93 -28.67 -6.35
CA LEU A 454 8.10 -28.76 -4.90
C LEU A 454 8.74 -30.08 -4.47
N LEU A 455 8.35 -31.20 -5.11
CA LEU A 455 8.89 -32.53 -4.80
C LEU A 455 10.33 -32.69 -5.29
N ALA A 456 10.65 -32.17 -6.47
CA ALA A 456 12.00 -32.15 -7.01
C ALA A 456 12.95 -31.36 -6.10
N ALA A 457 12.53 -30.18 -5.61
CA ALA A 457 13.29 -29.39 -4.65
C ALA A 457 13.49 -30.14 -3.32
N LEU A 458 12.44 -30.80 -2.79
CA LEU A 458 12.55 -31.63 -1.59
C LEU A 458 13.54 -32.80 -1.76
N ILE A 459 13.51 -33.46 -2.91
CA ILE A 459 14.39 -34.60 -3.20
C ILE A 459 15.84 -34.14 -3.35
N SER A 460 16.07 -33.03 -4.06
CA SER A 460 17.40 -32.45 -4.27
C SER A 460 18.04 -31.99 -2.96
N ASP A 461 17.30 -31.23 -2.17
CA ASP A 461 17.90 -30.42 -1.11
C ASP A 461 17.91 -31.12 0.26
N TRP A 462 16.98 -32.06 0.48
CA TRP A 462 16.67 -32.54 1.83
C TRP A 462 16.41 -34.04 1.98
N VAL A 463 16.45 -34.84 0.90
CA VAL A 463 16.09 -36.27 0.99
C VAL A 463 17.01 -37.08 1.90
N ASP A 464 18.28 -36.69 1.98
CA ASP A 464 19.29 -37.35 2.83
C ASP A 464 19.25 -36.85 4.28
N ALA A 465 18.49 -35.77 4.55
CA ALA A 465 18.34 -35.18 5.88
C ALA A 465 17.16 -35.77 6.67
N VAL A 466 16.39 -36.70 6.08
CA VAL A 466 15.23 -37.37 6.70
C VAL A 466 15.44 -38.87 6.86
N ASP A 467 14.58 -39.50 7.67
CA ASP A 467 14.56 -40.95 7.80
C ASP A 467 14.06 -41.64 6.51
N GLU A 468 14.58 -42.85 6.25
CA GLU A 468 14.30 -43.63 5.04
C GLU A 468 12.78 -43.82 4.75
N PRO A 469 11.89 -44.02 5.74
CA PRO A 469 10.45 -44.03 5.49
C PRO A 469 9.90 -42.73 4.91
N THR A 470 10.37 -41.57 5.39
CA THR A 470 9.96 -40.24 4.91
C THR A 470 10.50 -39.99 3.51
N ALA A 471 11.77 -40.29 3.25
CA ALA A 471 12.37 -40.21 1.93
C ALA A 471 11.59 -41.04 0.90
N ASN A 472 11.20 -42.27 1.24
CA ASN A 472 10.44 -43.13 0.36
C ASN A 472 9.02 -42.64 0.07
N ARG A 473 8.38 -41.92 1.01
CA ARG A 473 7.08 -41.27 0.76
C ARG A 473 7.21 -40.11 -0.22
N ILE A 474 8.22 -39.26 -0.06
CA ILE A 474 8.49 -38.14 -0.97
C ILE A 474 8.73 -38.67 -2.40
N ARG A 475 9.61 -39.68 -2.55
CA ARG A 475 9.88 -40.32 -3.86
C ARG A 475 8.64 -40.95 -4.49
N ARG A 476 7.81 -41.63 -3.69
CA ARG A 476 6.56 -42.25 -4.17
C ARG A 476 5.60 -41.21 -4.72
N LEU A 477 5.35 -40.13 -3.98
CA LEU A 477 4.46 -39.07 -4.43
C LEU A 477 4.98 -38.41 -5.70
N SER A 478 6.30 -38.14 -5.80
CA SER A 478 6.92 -37.61 -7.03
C SER A 478 6.60 -38.49 -8.24
N HIS A 479 6.80 -39.80 -8.10
CA HIS A 479 6.51 -40.76 -9.16
C HIS A 479 5.01 -40.82 -9.52
N GLU A 480 4.10 -40.74 -8.55
CA GLU A 480 2.66 -40.69 -8.82
C GLU A 480 2.25 -39.42 -9.59
N VAL A 481 2.83 -38.26 -9.23
CA VAL A 481 2.56 -36.99 -9.93
C VAL A 481 3.09 -37.04 -11.37
N GLU A 482 4.29 -37.58 -11.60
CA GLU A 482 4.88 -37.74 -12.93
C GLU A 482 4.02 -38.63 -13.84
N GLN A 483 3.52 -39.75 -13.31
CA GLN A 483 2.62 -40.65 -14.04
C GLN A 483 1.31 -39.98 -14.43
N ARG A 484 0.76 -39.13 -13.55
CA ARG A 484 -0.48 -38.42 -13.83
C ARG A 484 -0.30 -37.27 -14.81
N ALA A 485 0.85 -36.59 -14.77
CA ALA A 485 1.20 -35.53 -15.73
C ALA A 485 1.48 -36.10 -17.13
N ASN A 486 2.03 -37.32 -17.20
CA ASN A 486 2.37 -38.01 -18.44
C ASN A 486 1.69 -39.39 -18.52
N PRO A 487 0.37 -39.46 -18.78
CA PRO A 487 -0.32 -40.74 -18.89
C PRO A 487 0.25 -41.57 -20.04
N PRO A 488 0.46 -42.88 -19.88
CA PRO A 488 0.98 -43.74 -20.94
C PRO A 488 0.05 -43.73 -22.17
N ALA A 489 0.65 -43.70 -23.37
CA ALA A 489 -0.02 -43.48 -24.65
C ALA A 489 -1.20 -44.45 -24.96
N GLU A 490 -1.29 -45.59 -24.27
CA GLU A 490 -2.36 -46.57 -24.46
C GLU A 490 -3.75 -46.07 -24.04
N ALA A 491 -3.87 -45.01 -23.22
CA ALA A 491 -5.17 -44.46 -22.80
C ALA A 491 -5.82 -43.50 -23.82
N THR A 492 -5.08 -43.02 -24.83
CA THR A 492 -5.57 -42.03 -25.80
C THR A 492 -6.38 -42.62 -26.97
N THR A 493 -6.43 -43.95 -27.10
CA THR A 493 -7.19 -44.62 -28.17
C THR A 493 -8.71 -44.57 -27.98
N GLY A 494 -9.21 -44.24 -26.78
CA GLY A 494 -10.65 -44.12 -26.52
C GLY A 494 -11.29 -42.82 -27.02
N LEU A 495 -10.59 -41.68 -26.92
CA LEU A 495 -11.14 -40.37 -27.34
C LEU A 495 -11.05 -40.14 -28.86
N ALA A 496 -10.07 -40.75 -29.54
CA ALA A 496 -9.95 -40.69 -31.00
C ALA A 496 -11.11 -41.38 -31.74
N ALA A 497 -11.88 -42.26 -31.06
CA ALA A 497 -13.04 -42.92 -31.63
C ALA A 497 -14.31 -42.04 -31.69
N LEU A 498 -14.34 -40.91 -30.98
CA LEU A 498 -15.51 -40.00 -30.93
C LEU A 498 -15.44 -38.85 -31.94
N LEU A 499 -14.33 -38.65 -32.64
CA LEU A 499 -14.19 -37.64 -33.68
C LEU A 499 -14.22 -38.28 -35.06
N ARG A 500 -15.42 -38.38 -35.66
CA ARG A 500 -15.54 -38.60 -37.11
C ARG A 500 -14.91 -37.40 -37.85
N PRO A 501 -14.12 -37.61 -38.91
CA PRO A 501 -13.45 -36.51 -39.59
C PRO A 501 -14.45 -35.76 -40.49
N VAL A 502 -14.64 -34.46 -40.21
CA VAL A 502 -15.13 -33.51 -41.21
C VAL A 502 -13.97 -33.26 -42.18
N GLN A 503 -14.16 -33.61 -43.45
CA GLN A 503 -13.22 -33.30 -44.52
C GLN A 503 -13.08 -31.79 -44.68
N VAL A 504 -11.92 -31.24 -44.36
CA VAL A 504 -11.50 -29.92 -44.85
C VAL A 504 -10.28 -30.11 -45.74
N SER A 505 -10.36 -29.57 -46.94
CA SER A 505 -9.40 -29.74 -48.03
C SER A 505 -8.00 -29.22 -47.65
N VAL A 506 -7.02 -30.11 -47.78
CA VAL A 506 -5.61 -29.90 -47.47
C VAL A 506 -4.95 -29.00 -48.53
N LEU A 507 -4.43 -27.84 -48.11
CA LEU A 507 -3.35 -27.13 -48.80
C LEU A 507 -2.07 -27.98 -48.68
N LYS A 508 -1.51 -28.39 -49.82
CA LYS A 508 -0.28 -29.18 -49.89
C LYS A 508 0.91 -28.39 -49.31
N VAL A 509 1.39 -28.79 -48.15
CA VAL A 509 2.63 -28.27 -47.56
C VAL A 509 3.84 -28.94 -48.25
N PRO A 510 4.89 -28.20 -48.65
CA PRO A 510 6.09 -28.79 -49.25
C PRO A 510 6.88 -29.68 -48.28
N ALA A 511 7.54 -30.71 -48.82
CA ALA A 511 8.29 -31.71 -48.04
C ALA A 511 9.40 -31.13 -47.14
N SER A 512 9.93 -29.95 -47.48
CA SER A 512 10.93 -29.24 -46.68
C SER A 512 10.41 -28.78 -45.31
N VAL A 513 9.11 -28.45 -45.21
CA VAL A 513 8.49 -28.02 -43.94
C VAL A 513 8.19 -29.22 -43.05
N GLN A 514 7.78 -30.35 -43.65
CA GLN A 514 7.59 -31.61 -42.91
C GLN A 514 8.91 -32.12 -42.33
N GLN A 515 10.01 -32.00 -43.07
CA GLN A 515 11.35 -32.39 -42.62
C GLN A 515 11.85 -31.48 -41.48
N PHE A 516 11.55 -30.18 -41.52
CA PHE A 516 11.93 -29.22 -40.47
C PHE A 516 11.21 -29.48 -39.15
N VAL A 517 9.90 -29.80 -39.20
CA VAL A 517 9.08 -30.15 -38.03
C VAL A 517 9.52 -31.48 -37.40
N ALA A 518 9.84 -32.48 -38.23
CA ALA A 518 10.31 -33.78 -37.73
C ALA A 518 11.67 -33.70 -37.02
N ASN A 519 12.56 -32.82 -37.49
CA ASN A 519 13.92 -32.70 -36.96
C ASN A 519 14.05 -31.72 -35.78
N ASN A 520 13.04 -30.90 -35.50
CA ASN A 520 13.08 -29.87 -34.44
C ASN A 520 11.85 -29.93 -33.52
N ILE A 521 11.47 -31.15 -33.10
CA ILE A 521 10.26 -31.39 -32.31
C ILE A 521 10.25 -30.64 -30.96
N GLN A 522 11.44 -30.31 -30.44
CA GLN A 522 11.62 -29.53 -29.21
C GLN A 522 11.29 -28.04 -29.42
N VAL A 523 11.56 -27.48 -30.60
CA VAL A 523 11.26 -26.08 -30.95
C VAL A 523 9.77 -25.88 -31.23
N VAL A 524 9.13 -26.89 -31.84
CA VAL A 524 7.68 -26.87 -32.09
C VAL A 524 6.88 -26.95 -30.78
N ARG A 525 7.41 -27.61 -29.74
CA ARG A 525 6.79 -27.66 -28.40
C ARG A 525 6.92 -26.36 -27.62
N ALA A 526 8.00 -25.59 -27.80
CA ALA A 526 8.17 -24.29 -27.16
C ALA A 526 7.24 -23.20 -27.73
N VAL A 527 6.72 -23.37 -28.94
CA VAL A 527 5.87 -22.37 -29.63
C VAL A 527 4.38 -22.70 -29.57
N ALA A 528 3.98 -23.88 -29.08
CA ALA A 528 2.58 -24.28 -28.96
C ALA A 528 1.79 -23.53 -27.85
N GLY A 529 2.45 -22.71 -27.03
CA GLY A 529 1.82 -21.86 -26.02
C GLY A 529 1.35 -20.48 -26.51
N ILE A 530 1.64 -20.08 -27.76
CA ILE A 530 1.20 -18.79 -28.31
C ILE A 530 0.48 -19.05 -29.62
N GLY A 531 -0.83 -18.82 -29.63
CA GLY A 531 -1.70 -19.06 -30.77
C GLY A 531 -1.47 -18.12 -31.96
N THR A 532 -0.35 -18.27 -32.70
CA THR A 532 -0.16 -17.63 -34.02
C THR A 532 0.81 -18.41 -34.92
N VAL A 533 0.41 -19.60 -35.40
CA VAL A 533 1.20 -20.36 -36.39
C VAL A 533 1.00 -19.83 -37.82
N ALA A 534 -0.08 -19.08 -38.09
CA ALA A 534 -0.35 -18.55 -39.43
C ALA A 534 0.53 -17.34 -39.83
N ALA A 535 1.00 -16.54 -38.86
CA ALA A 535 1.75 -15.30 -39.15
C ALA A 535 3.25 -15.54 -39.45
N LEU A 536 3.86 -16.56 -38.82
CA LEU A 536 5.30 -16.84 -39.00
C LEU A 536 5.63 -17.38 -40.41
N VAL A 537 4.67 -18.08 -41.04
CA VAL A 537 4.83 -18.64 -42.39
C VAL A 537 4.61 -17.57 -43.48
N ALA A 538 3.82 -16.54 -43.20
CA ALA A 538 3.62 -15.41 -44.13
C ALA A 538 4.83 -14.46 -44.14
N GLY A 539 5.50 -14.24 -43.00
CA GLY A 539 6.63 -13.31 -42.88
C GLY A 539 7.93 -13.76 -43.57
N LEU A 540 8.11 -15.08 -43.79
CA LEU A 540 9.32 -15.64 -44.39
C LEU A 540 9.32 -15.64 -45.94
N VAL A 541 8.21 -15.25 -46.59
CA VAL A 541 8.10 -15.23 -48.06
C VAL A 541 8.37 -13.84 -48.67
N THR A 542 8.47 -12.77 -47.88
CA THR A 542 8.64 -11.39 -48.41
C THR A 542 10.01 -10.75 -48.22
N ALA A 543 11.04 -11.49 -47.77
CA ALA A 543 12.41 -10.96 -47.68
C ALA A 543 13.41 -11.83 -48.47
N SER A 544 13.28 -11.83 -49.80
CA SER A 544 14.34 -12.29 -50.69
C SER A 544 14.42 -11.35 -51.89
N GLY A 545 15.33 -10.39 -51.82
CA GLY A 545 15.66 -9.49 -52.91
C GLY A 545 17.01 -8.83 -52.70
N HIS A 546 18.01 -9.37 -53.39
CA HIS A 546 19.31 -8.79 -53.76
C HIS A 546 20.52 -9.01 -52.81
N ALA A 547 21.39 -9.90 -53.27
CA ALA A 547 22.85 -9.87 -53.09
C ALA A 547 23.48 -9.81 -54.51
N PRO A 548 24.81 -9.71 -54.73
CA PRO A 548 25.93 -9.45 -53.82
C PRO A 548 26.99 -8.43 -54.34
N GLY A 549 27.98 -8.09 -53.50
CA GLY A 549 29.25 -7.46 -53.89
C GLY A 549 30.37 -7.86 -52.93
N VAL A 550 31.46 -8.39 -53.47
CA VAL A 550 32.51 -9.22 -52.84
C VAL A 550 33.75 -8.39 -52.43
N SER A 551 34.45 -8.83 -51.36
CA SER A 551 35.93 -8.85 -51.13
C SER A 551 36.27 -8.39 -49.70
N ALA A 552 36.74 -9.23 -48.77
CA ALA A 552 38.01 -9.98 -48.64
C ALA A 552 39.10 -9.24 -47.82
N GLU A 553 39.41 -9.83 -46.65
CA GLU A 553 40.74 -10.06 -46.06
C GLU A 553 41.59 -8.93 -45.44
N GLY A 554 41.74 -9.00 -44.10
CA GLY A 554 43.05 -9.10 -43.40
C GLY A 554 43.77 -7.82 -42.92
N PRO A 555 44.61 -7.89 -41.86
CA PRO A 555 44.87 -6.81 -40.88
C PRO A 555 46.35 -6.30 -40.84
N PRO A 556 46.86 -5.73 -39.71
CA PRO A 556 47.25 -4.32 -39.49
C PRO A 556 48.78 -4.04 -39.64
N PRO A 557 49.26 -2.82 -39.29
CA PRO A 557 50.15 -2.76 -38.12
C PRO A 557 50.15 -1.45 -37.28
N ASP A 558 50.70 -1.61 -36.07
CA ASP A 558 51.18 -0.60 -35.09
C ASP A 558 52.11 0.48 -35.68
N THR A 559 52.16 1.70 -35.11
CA THR A 559 53.32 2.24 -34.33
C THR A 559 53.13 3.69 -33.82
N THR A 560 53.27 3.83 -32.49
CA THR A 560 54.02 4.83 -31.69
C THR A 560 54.25 6.31 -32.12
N ILE A 561 53.81 7.21 -31.21
CA ILE A 561 54.56 8.24 -30.43
C ILE A 561 55.56 9.18 -31.15
N SER A 562 55.31 10.50 -31.13
CA SER A 562 56.05 11.55 -30.36
C SER A 562 56.12 12.94 -31.04
N THR A 563 55.69 13.96 -30.28
CA THR A 563 56.27 15.32 -30.05
C THR A 563 56.89 16.13 -31.22
N THR A 564 56.62 17.45 -31.30
CA THR A 564 57.49 18.56 -30.80
C THR A 564 57.15 19.92 -31.45
N GLU A 565 56.94 20.95 -30.61
CA GLU A 565 57.24 22.40 -30.68
C GLU A 565 56.86 23.35 -31.85
N THR A 566 56.36 24.51 -31.39
CA THR A 566 56.24 25.89 -31.94
C THR A 566 57.57 26.49 -32.45
N PRO A 567 57.60 27.60 -33.24
CA PRO A 567 57.45 28.99 -32.70
C PRO A 567 56.80 30.05 -33.66
N GLY A 568 56.34 31.17 -33.07
CA GLY A 568 55.78 32.37 -33.75
C GLY A 568 56.82 33.28 -34.44
N PRO A 569 56.42 34.43 -35.04
CA PRO A 569 56.31 35.76 -34.36
C PRO A 569 55.19 36.66 -34.97
N GLY A 570 54.80 37.87 -34.52
CA GLY A 570 55.17 38.85 -33.50
C GLY A 570 54.55 40.25 -33.83
N LEU A 571 54.51 41.15 -32.82
CA LEU A 571 54.46 42.64 -32.88
C LEU A 571 53.09 43.32 -33.24
N THR A 572 52.63 44.48 -32.72
CA THR A 572 52.97 45.46 -31.64
C THR A 572 51.88 46.56 -31.61
N ALA A 573 51.74 47.28 -30.48
CA ALA A 573 51.47 48.73 -30.31
C ALA A 573 50.20 49.13 -29.52
N GLY A 574 50.42 49.84 -28.39
CA GLY A 574 49.48 50.80 -27.79
C GLY A 574 49.61 52.20 -28.43
N PRO A 575 48.84 53.23 -28.01
CA PRO A 575 49.16 53.96 -26.77
C PRO A 575 47.95 54.56 -25.99
N THR A 576 48.28 55.37 -24.99
CA THR A 576 47.57 55.91 -23.82
C THR A 576 46.83 57.25 -23.99
N THR A 577 46.12 57.63 -22.90
CA THR A 577 45.62 58.96 -22.43
C THR A 577 44.17 59.33 -22.82
N GLY A 578 43.30 59.91 -21.99
CA GLY A 578 43.33 60.42 -20.60
C GLY A 578 42.04 61.25 -20.33
N VAL A 579 41.93 61.81 -19.11
CA VAL A 579 41.06 62.93 -18.63
C VAL A 579 40.00 62.59 -17.55
N SER A 580 40.10 63.32 -16.42
CA SER A 580 39.29 63.33 -15.19
C SER A 580 38.34 64.58 -15.10
N PRO A 581 37.79 65.01 -13.94
CA PRO A 581 36.36 65.05 -13.58
C PRO A 581 35.78 66.49 -13.41
N PRO A 582 34.51 66.66 -12.97
CA PRO A 582 34.19 67.00 -11.54
C PRO A 582 32.89 66.29 -11.05
N GLY A 583 32.56 66.05 -9.77
CA GLY A 583 32.39 66.95 -8.60
C GLY A 583 30.88 66.92 -8.19
N LYS A 584 30.46 66.22 -7.12
CA LYS A 584 30.32 66.59 -5.68
C LYS A 584 28.99 67.29 -5.27
N ALA A 585 28.54 66.95 -4.04
CA ALA A 585 27.57 67.61 -3.13
C ALA A 585 26.16 66.93 -3.07
N THR A 586 25.48 66.73 -1.93
CA THR A 586 25.69 67.14 -0.52
C THR A 586 24.80 66.31 0.42
N SER A 587 25.15 66.33 1.71
CA SER A 587 24.55 65.62 2.85
C SER A 587 23.39 66.36 3.56
N ALA A 588 22.60 65.56 4.30
CA ALA A 588 22.20 65.71 5.71
C ALA A 588 21.02 66.60 6.19
N THR A 589 20.42 66.09 7.29
CA THR A 589 19.77 66.78 8.45
C THR A 589 18.29 67.20 8.23
N THR A 590 17.31 67.12 9.16
CA THR A 590 17.31 67.27 10.65
C THR A 590 15.90 66.94 11.24
N SER A 591 15.87 66.38 12.46
CA SER A 591 15.02 66.71 13.64
C SER A 591 13.47 66.82 13.63
N ALA A 592 12.87 66.20 14.67
CA ALA A 592 11.53 66.39 15.30
C ALA A 592 11.29 67.83 15.86
N PRO A 593 10.26 68.20 16.70
CA PRO A 593 9.08 67.52 17.34
C PRO A 593 7.80 68.46 17.40
N PRO A 594 6.97 68.63 18.49
CA PRO A 594 6.10 67.77 19.33
C PRO A 594 4.62 68.26 19.49
N GLY A 595 3.79 67.51 20.25
CA GLY A 595 2.78 68.05 21.20
C GLY A 595 1.31 67.75 20.87
N GLN A 596 0.35 67.65 21.80
CA GLN A 596 0.34 67.73 23.27
C GLN A 596 -1.12 67.49 23.76
N GLY A 597 -1.27 67.00 25.01
CA GLY A 597 -2.47 67.14 25.88
C GLY A 597 -3.52 66.04 25.71
N GLY A 598 -3.87 65.22 26.71
CA GLY A 598 -4.26 65.49 28.11
C GLY A 598 -5.68 64.90 28.27
N GLN A 599 -6.19 64.33 29.36
CA GLN A 599 -5.88 64.34 30.79
C GLN A 599 -6.55 63.08 31.43
N SER A 600 -5.91 62.56 32.48
CA SER A 600 -6.46 61.76 33.62
C SER A 600 -7.56 62.53 34.40
N PRO A 601 -8.25 62.04 35.47
CA PRO A 601 -7.83 61.05 36.51
C PRO A 601 -8.93 60.11 37.08
N GLY A 602 -8.57 58.98 37.72
CA GLY A 602 -8.24 58.82 39.15
C GLY A 602 -9.30 57.93 39.83
N THR A 603 -9.13 57.21 40.95
CA THR A 603 -8.08 57.15 41.98
C THR A 603 -8.39 55.98 42.95
N SER A 604 -7.38 55.54 43.70
CA SER A 604 -7.39 54.86 45.02
C SER A 604 -7.71 53.36 45.09
N GLY A 605 -7.00 52.51 45.83
CA GLY A 605 -5.85 52.70 46.72
C GLY A 605 -5.39 51.37 47.35
N GLN A 606 -4.07 51.19 47.46
CA GLN A 606 -3.29 50.20 48.24
C GLN A 606 -3.51 50.32 49.78
N PRO A 607 -2.82 49.59 50.71
CA PRO A 607 -1.69 48.60 50.65
C PRO A 607 -1.91 47.34 51.55
N GLY A 608 -1.06 46.31 51.67
CA GLY A 608 0.26 45.98 51.14
C GLY A 608 0.89 44.73 51.82
N GLN A 609 2.06 44.34 51.29
CA GLN A 609 3.17 43.55 51.88
C GLN A 609 2.91 42.06 52.23
N SER A 610 3.77 41.07 51.94
CA SER A 610 5.20 41.03 51.58
C SER A 610 5.58 39.63 51.02
N GLY A 611 6.62 39.57 50.17
CA GLY A 611 7.44 38.36 49.97
C GLY A 611 7.61 37.85 48.53
N GLN A 612 8.46 38.50 47.73
CA GLN A 612 9.05 37.98 46.47
C GLN A 612 10.38 37.24 46.79
N PRO A 613 10.96 36.38 45.90
CA PRO A 613 11.50 36.82 44.61
C PRO A 613 11.31 35.86 43.42
N GLY A 614 11.21 36.42 42.20
CA GLY A 614 11.22 35.67 40.93
C GLY A 614 10.60 36.44 39.75
N GLN A 615 11.35 37.37 39.17
CA GLN A 615 11.07 38.19 37.98
C GLN A 615 11.06 37.39 36.65
N PRO A 616 10.66 37.96 35.49
CA PRO A 616 9.45 38.73 35.20
C PRO A 616 8.81 38.28 33.85
N GLY A 617 7.51 37.97 33.86
CA GLY A 617 6.74 37.80 32.64
C GLY A 617 6.20 39.14 32.14
N SER A 618 6.61 39.55 30.94
CA SER A 618 5.88 40.55 30.14
C SER A 618 6.09 40.25 28.65
N GLY A 619 5.31 39.31 28.13
CA GLY A 619 5.09 39.13 26.71
C GLY A 619 3.86 39.93 26.31
N THR A 620 4.10 41.10 25.74
CA THR A 620 3.16 41.81 24.87
C THR A 620 2.56 40.85 23.85
N SER A 621 1.27 40.99 23.62
CA SER A 621 0.47 40.32 22.60
C SER A 621 1.12 40.42 21.21
N ASP A 622 1.81 39.36 20.81
CA ASP A 622 2.01 39.03 19.39
C ASP A 622 0.80 38.21 18.91
N PRO A 623 0.29 38.45 17.70
CA PRO A 623 -0.81 37.66 17.16
C PRO A 623 -0.26 36.30 16.77
N SER A 624 -0.14 35.37 17.72
CA SER A 624 0.22 33.99 17.41
C SER A 624 -0.95 33.36 16.63
N THR A 625 -0.74 33.31 15.33
CA THR A 625 -1.54 32.65 14.30
C THR A 625 -1.97 31.25 14.75
N ALA A 626 -3.22 30.90 14.47
CA ALA A 626 -3.78 29.57 14.69
C ALA A 626 -2.83 28.47 14.12
N PRO A 627 -2.82 27.25 14.69
CA PRO A 627 -2.05 26.14 14.12
C PRO A 627 -2.46 25.95 12.65
N HIS A 628 -1.53 26.20 11.72
CA HIS A 628 -1.77 26.05 10.30
C HIS A 628 -1.83 24.56 9.95
N THR A 629 -2.91 24.16 9.27
CA THR A 629 -3.05 22.82 8.67
C THR A 629 -1.88 22.56 7.74
N PHE A 630 -1.21 21.43 7.96
CA PHE A 630 -0.18 20.92 7.08
C PHE A 630 -0.75 20.70 5.66
N SER A 631 -0.02 21.15 4.64
CA SER A 631 -0.41 21.09 3.23
C SER A 631 0.76 20.62 2.39
N TRP A 632 0.47 19.83 1.37
CA TRP A 632 1.47 19.25 0.48
C TRP A 632 0.86 18.75 -0.82
N GLY A 633 1.74 18.55 -1.80
CA GLY A 633 1.41 17.89 -3.05
C GLY A 633 2.66 17.61 -3.87
N PHE A 634 2.58 16.64 -4.77
CA PHE A 634 3.55 16.45 -5.83
C PHE A 634 2.86 16.29 -7.18
N ALA A 635 3.60 16.65 -8.22
CA ALA A 635 3.16 16.51 -9.59
C ALA A 635 4.36 16.24 -10.51
N ARG A 636 4.12 15.47 -11.57
CA ARG A 636 5.00 15.43 -12.74
C ARG A 636 4.36 16.19 -13.89
N ASP A 637 5.16 17.05 -14.50
CA ASP A 637 4.82 17.82 -15.68
C ASP A 637 5.74 17.40 -16.84
N ASP A 638 5.19 17.25 -18.04
CA ASP A 638 5.95 16.91 -19.25
C ASP A 638 6.31 18.16 -20.10
N MET A 639 5.93 19.37 -19.67
CA MET A 639 6.11 20.66 -20.34
C MET A 639 5.65 20.65 -21.81
N GLN A 640 4.45 20.14 -22.04
CA GLN A 640 3.84 20.09 -23.36
C GLN A 640 3.35 21.49 -23.77
N ASP A 641 3.61 21.90 -25.01
CA ASP A 641 3.13 23.18 -25.52
C ASP A 641 1.63 23.12 -25.80
N ASP A 642 0.84 23.62 -24.85
CA ASP A 642 -0.62 23.68 -24.92
C ASP A 642 -1.14 25.06 -25.35
N ASN A 643 -0.32 25.87 -26.04
CA ASN A 643 -0.67 27.24 -26.44
C ASN A 643 -1.15 28.10 -25.24
N GLY A 644 -0.55 27.90 -24.07
CA GLY A 644 -0.90 28.62 -22.84
C GLY A 644 -2.24 28.23 -22.21
N GLN A 645 -2.86 27.12 -22.62
CA GLN A 645 -4.05 26.61 -21.95
C GLN A 645 -3.69 25.71 -20.76
N PRO A 646 -4.42 25.77 -19.63
CA PRO A 646 -4.22 24.83 -18.53
C PRO A 646 -4.59 23.41 -18.94
N ARG A 647 -3.64 22.48 -18.81
CA ARG A 647 -3.85 21.03 -18.97
C ARG A 647 -3.90 20.33 -17.63
N ARG A 648 -4.73 19.29 -17.53
CA ARG A 648 -4.80 18.44 -16.33
C ARG A 648 -3.60 17.49 -16.28
N LEU A 649 -2.96 17.41 -15.13
CA LEU A 649 -1.82 16.52 -14.90
C LEU A 649 -2.26 15.08 -14.57
N ASP A 650 -3.52 14.92 -14.14
CA ASP A 650 -4.12 13.64 -13.75
C ASP A 650 -5.05 13.03 -14.80
N SER A 651 -4.97 13.50 -16.06
CA SER A 651 -5.72 12.89 -17.16
C SER A 651 -5.11 11.53 -17.54
N PRO A 652 -5.92 10.53 -17.93
CA PRO A 652 -5.43 9.25 -18.41
C PRO A 652 -4.38 9.44 -19.50
N GLY A 653 -3.16 8.96 -19.26
CA GLY A 653 -1.97 9.36 -19.99
C GLY A 653 -0.78 9.46 -19.03
N GLY A 654 0.45 9.42 -19.57
CA GLY A 654 1.67 9.07 -18.82
C GLY A 654 2.01 9.87 -17.55
N THR A 655 1.29 10.94 -17.20
CA THR A 655 1.50 11.77 -15.99
C THR A 655 0.59 11.44 -14.81
N ALA A 656 -0.55 10.76 -14.99
CA ALA A 656 -1.54 10.54 -13.93
C ALA A 656 -0.99 9.78 -12.72
N ASN A 657 -0.06 8.84 -12.97
CA ASN A 657 0.59 8.05 -11.93
C ASN A 657 1.63 8.84 -11.10
N TRP A 658 1.78 10.14 -11.33
CA TRP A 658 2.86 10.96 -10.74
C TRP A 658 2.33 12.25 -10.12
N VAL A 659 1.04 12.27 -9.80
CA VAL A 659 0.36 13.45 -9.27
C VAL A 659 -0.45 13.01 -8.06
N TRP A 660 -0.23 13.67 -6.92
CA TRP A 660 -1.01 13.43 -5.70
C TRP A 660 -0.83 14.58 -4.73
N GLY A 661 -1.81 14.81 -3.87
CA GLY A 661 -1.70 15.79 -2.80
C GLY A 661 -2.99 15.96 -2.05
N ILE A 662 -3.03 16.96 -1.17
CA ILE A 662 -4.14 17.12 -0.23
C ILE A 662 -5.51 17.30 -0.90
N TRP A 663 -5.57 17.73 -2.17
CA TRP A 663 -6.82 17.79 -2.93
C TRP A 663 -7.47 16.44 -3.19
N MET A 664 -6.69 15.38 -3.39
CA MET A 664 -7.22 14.02 -3.62
C MET A 664 -7.74 13.40 -2.33
N MET A 665 -7.33 13.96 -1.20
CA MET A 665 -7.65 13.46 0.14
C MET A 665 -8.96 14.01 0.69
N GLN A 666 -9.58 14.95 -0.03
CA GLN A 666 -10.87 15.51 0.30
C GLN A 666 -11.99 14.64 -0.30
N SER A 667 -13.18 14.72 0.26
CA SER A 667 -14.34 13.97 -0.23
C SER A 667 -15.54 14.91 -0.40
N PRO A 668 -15.88 15.31 -1.65
CA PRO A 668 -15.21 14.94 -2.91
C PRO A 668 -13.80 15.58 -3.04
N PRO A 669 -12.93 15.08 -3.96
CA PRO A 669 -11.66 15.73 -4.25
C PRO A 669 -11.84 17.20 -4.62
N ALA A 670 -10.90 18.04 -4.18
CA ALA A 670 -11.01 19.50 -4.29
C ALA A 670 -10.83 20.03 -5.73
N GLY A 671 -10.29 19.20 -6.62
CA GLY A 671 -9.97 19.56 -8.00
C GLY A 671 -8.87 18.66 -8.56
N HIS A 672 -8.28 19.12 -9.67
CA HIS A 672 -7.22 18.44 -10.40
C HIS A 672 -5.99 19.34 -10.50
N ALA A 673 -4.79 18.79 -10.30
CA ALA A 673 -3.58 19.54 -10.57
C ALA A 673 -3.49 19.86 -12.06
N THR A 674 -3.07 21.09 -12.38
CA THR A 674 -2.93 21.53 -13.76
C THR A 674 -1.55 22.11 -14.03
N ALA A 675 -1.08 22.03 -15.27
CA ALA A 675 0.08 22.77 -15.76
C ALA A 675 -0.34 23.70 -16.90
N THR A 676 0.30 24.86 -17.00
CA THR A 676 0.11 25.81 -18.10
C THR A 676 1.48 26.17 -18.65
N HIS A 677 1.71 25.87 -19.92
CA HIS A 677 2.94 26.24 -20.61
C HIS A 677 2.98 27.74 -20.88
N LEU A 678 3.92 28.47 -20.28
CA LEU A 678 4.04 29.93 -20.38
C LEU A 678 5.11 30.37 -21.40
N GLY A 679 6.06 29.49 -21.70
CA GLY A 679 7.08 29.69 -22.72
C GLY A 679 8.11 28.57 -22.68
N THR A 680 9.06 28.57 -23.61
CA THR A 680 10.08 27.51 -23.67
C THR A 680 10.82 27.36 -22.34
N GLY A 681 10.75 26.15 -21.77
CA GLY A 681 11.29 25.81 -20.46
C GLY A 681 10.64 26.54 -19.30
N TRP A 682 9.37 26.95 -19.42
CA TRP A 682 8.63 27.64 -18.37
C TRP A 682 7.18 27.16 -18.30
N ASP A 683 6.86 26.44 -17.22
CA ASP A 683 5.50 26.00 -16.91
C ASP A 683 5.06 26.50 -15.54
N ARG A 684 3.75 26.75 -15.44
CA ARG A 684 3.05 27.05 -14.19
C ARG A 684 2.22 25.87 -13.77
N ILE A 685 2.50 25.31 -12.61
CA ILE A 685 1.77 24.21 -12.00
C ILE A 685 0.84 24.78 -10.93
N MET A 686 -0.43 24.36 -10.97
CA MET A 686 -1.42 24.63 -9.94
C MET A 686 -1.74 23.34 -9.19
N MET A 687 -1.54 23.36 -7.88
CA MET A 687 -1.91 22.29 -6.95
C MET A 687 -3.20 22.72 -6.22
N PRO A 688 -4.35 22.10 -6.50
CA PRO A 688 -5.61 22.57 -5.97
C PRO A 688 -5.69 22.34 -4.47
N ALA A 689 -6.38 23.23 -3.76
CA ALA A 689 -6.55 23.16 -2.30
C ALA A 689 -5.26 23.04 -1.46
N ALA A 690 -4.08 23.16 -2.08
CA ALA A 690 -2.78 23.05 -1.43
C ALA A 690 -2.27 24.39 -0.90
N GLY A 691 -2.99 25.49 -1.15
CA GLY A 691 -2.53 26.83 -0.82
C GLY A 691 -2.30 27.00 0.68
N THR A 692 -1.03 27.14 1.09
CA THR A 692 -0.62 27.49 2.47
C THR A 692 0.47 28.57 2.43
N PRO A 693 0.47 29.59 3.32
CA PRO A 693 1.50 30.62 3.24
C PRO A 693 2.88 30.03 3.55
N GLY A 694 3.87 30.34 2.70
CA GLY A 694 5.24 29.84 2.83
C GLY A 694 5.39 28.42 2.32
N GLY A 695 6.28 27.65 2.96
CA GLY A 695 6.61 26.28 2.54
C GLY A 695 7.77 26.21 1.57
N ALA A 696 8.19 24.98 1.26
CA ALA A 696 9.30 24.68 0.37
C ALA A 696 8.80 23.94 -0.87
N VAL A 697 9.36 24.32 -2.02
CA VAL A 697 9.20 23.60 -3.29
C VAL A 697 10.52 22.95 -3.66
N ILE A 698 10.50 21.65 -3.95
CA ILE A 698 11.63 20.89 -4.49
C ILE A 698 11.32 20.50 -5.93
N VAL A 699 12.27 20.74 -6.83
CA VAL A 699 12.16 20.44 -8.26
C VAL A 699 13.33 19.59 -8.70
N THR A 700 13.03 18.52 -9.44
CA THR A 700 14.03 17.63 -10.03
C THR A 700 13.69 17.37 -11.49
N ALA A 701 14.65 17.52 -12.39
CA ALA A 701 14.45 17.20 -13.80
C ALA A 701 14.40 15.69 -14.04
N TYR A 702 13.56 15.28 -14.99
CA TYR A 702 13.48 13.93 -15.53
C TYR A 702 13.97 13.91 -16.98
N ASP A 703 15.30 13.76 -17.12
CA ASP A 703 16.03 13.85 -18.38
C ASP A 703 16.30 12.46 -18.98
N VAL A 704 15.30 11.90 -19.65
CA VAL A 704 15.43 10.64 -20.39
C VAL A 704 16.43 10.68 -21.55
N SER A 705 16.83 11.87 -21.99
CA SER A 705 17.83 12.04 -23.05
C SER A 705 19.26 11.99 -22.51
N GLU A 706 19.41 12.04 -21.19
CA GLU A 706 20.70 12.08 -20.48
C GLU A 706 21.59 13.24 -20.96
N ALA A 707 21.00 14.33 -21.46
CA ALA A 707 21.70 15.51 -21.95
C ALA A 707 22.22 16.43 -20.82
N GLY A 708 21.85 16.15 -19.58
CA GLY A 708 22.15 16.98 -18.42
C GLY A 708 21.24 18.21 -18.33
N ALA A 709 20.00 18.13 -18.84
CA ALA A 709 19.01 19.19 -18.62
C ALA A 709 18.58 19.23 -17.16
N PHE A 710 18.24 20.41 -16.64
CA PHE A 710 17.88 20.59 -15.23
C PHE A 710 16.73 21.59 -15.07
N CYS A 711 16.08 21.58 -13.92
CA CYS A 711 14.92 22.42 -13.63
C CYS A 711 14.99 22.96 -12.21
N GLN A 712 14.37 24.11 -11.97
CA GLN A 712 14.31 24.76 -10.66
C GLN A 712 13.02 25.60 -10.54
N PRO A 713 12.49 25.82 -9.32
CA PRO A 713 11.39 26.75 -9.11
C PRO A 713 11.87 28.20 -9.29
N SER A 714 11.05 29.06 -9.91
CA SER A 714 11.29 30.52 -9.91
C SER A 714 10.48 31.24 -8.84
N SER A 715 9.28 30.76 -8.55
CA SER A 715 8.38 31.32 -7.55
C SER A 715 7.28 30.34 -7.20
N TRP A 716 6.74 30.44 -5.98
CA TRP A 716 5.48 29.80 -5.63
C TRP A 716 4.70 30.67 -4.65
N GLY A 717 3.42 30.38 -4.54
CA GLY A 717 2.57 30.99 -3.52
C GLY A 717 1.10 30.68 -3.73
N GLN A 718 0.33 31.05 -2.70
CA GLN A 718 -1.11 30.82 -2.69
C GLN A 718 -1.84 31.70 -3.73
N SER A 719 -2.80 31.08 -4.41
CA SER A 719 -3.84 31.74 -5.19
C SER A 719 -5.20 31.27 -4.69
N GLY A 720 -5.78 32.02 -3.75
CA GLY A 720 -7.00 31.58 -3.06
C GLY A 720 -6.72 30.33 -2.21
N VAL A 721 -7.34 29.21 -2.57
CA VAL A 721 -7.15 27.91 -1.90
C VAL A 721 -6.07 27.05 -2.58
N ASP A 722 -5.59 27.45 -3.75
CA ASP A 722 -4.64 26.67 -4.54
C ASP A 722 -3.22 27.16 -4.31
N GLU A 723 -2.24 26.28 -4.53
CA GLU A 723 -0.82 26.64 -4.58
C GLU A 723 -0.39 26.74 -6.05
N ILE A 724 0.28 27.83 -6.41
CA ILE A 724 0.80 28.08 -7.76
C ILE A 724 2.31 28.03 -7.71
N ILE A 725 2.93 27.25 -8.60
CA ILE A 725 4.37 27.02 -8.65
C ILE A 725 4.83 27.29 -10.08
N ASP A 726 5.75 28.22 -10.27
CA ASP A 726 6.40 28.46 -11.55
C ASP A 726 7.74 27.74 -11.60
N VAL A 727 7.96 26.96 -12.66
CA VAL A 727 9.15 26.12 -12.86
C VAL A 727 9.86 26.53 -14.14
N HIS A 728 11.18 26.70 -14.05
CA HIS A 728 12.05 26.91 -15.20
C HIS A 728 12.98 25.72 -15.43
N CYS A 729 13.11 25.30 -16.69
CA CYS A 729 14.00 24.24 -17.12
C CYS A 729 14.99 24.74 -18.17
N PHE A 730 16.22 24.21 -18.10
CA PHE A 730 17.34 24.62 -18.93
C PHE A 730 18.09 23.41 -19.48
N THR A 731 18.67 23.56 -20.67
CA THR A 731 19.71 22.66 -21.16
C THR A 731 20.94 22.78 -20.26
N ASN A 732 21.88 21.85 -20.39
CA ASN A 732 23.16 21.94 -19.70
C ASN A 732 23.96 23.23 -20.00
N ALA A 733 23.69 23.88 -21.13
CA ALA A 733 24.30 25.15 -21.52
C ALA A 733 23.55 26.38 -20.95
N GLY A 734 22.46 26.17 -20.20
CA GLY A 734 21.64 27.22 -19.61
C GLY A 734 20.61 27.85 -20.56
N ALA A 735 20.39 27.27 -21.75
CA ALA A 735 19.32 27.73 -22.63
C ALA A 735 17.97 27.16 -22.15
N PRO A 736 16.86 27.93 -22.14
CA PRO A 736 15.56 27.40 -21.75
C PRO A 736 15.15 26.19 -22.62
N THR A 737 14.60 25.14 -22.01
CA THR A 737 14.16 23.93 -22.72
C THR A 737 12.95 23.30 -22.04
N ASN A 738 12.00 22.78 -22.81
CA ASN A 738 10.92 21.97 -22.28
C ASN A 738 11.49 20.61 -21.88
N MET A 739 11.21 20.18 -20.65
CA MET A 739 11.67 18.89 -20.12
C MET A 739 10.67 18.38 -19.09
N ARG A 740 10.63 17.06 -18.90
CA ARG A 740 9.80 16.48 -17.84
C ARG A 740 10.39 16.84 -16.47
N VAL A 741 9.52 17.10 -15.51
CA VAL A 741 9.94 17.60 -14.19
C VAL A 741 9.07 17.01 -13.08
N PHE A 742 9.72 16.63 -11.98
CA PHE A 742 9.07 16.30 -10.71
C PHE A 742 9.05 17.54 -9.81
N VAL A 743 7.89 17.85 -9.27
CA VAL A 743 7.66 18.99 -8.38
C VAL A 743 7.02 18.50 -7.11
N PHE A 744 7.57 18.90 -5.98
CA PHE A 744 7.03 18.65 -4.66
C PHE A 744 6.88 19.95 -3.89
N PHE A 745 5.77 20.09 -3.17
CA PHE A 745 5.46 21.21 -2.28
C PHE A 745 5.08 20.68 -0.90
N ALA A 746 5.59 21.33 0.14
CA ALA A 746 5.12 21.15 1.50
C ALA A 746 5.18 22.44 2.33
N ALA A 747 4.15 22.65 3.15
CA ALA A 747 4.00 23.80 4.02
C ALA A 747 3.24 23.45 5.32
N GLY A 748 3.33 24.32 6.32
CA GLY A 748 2.62 24.20 7.59
C GLY A 748 3.40 23.47 8.70
N SER A 749 2.81 23.43 9.91
CA SER A 749 3.48 23.04 11.16
C SER A 749 3.08 21.66 11.70
N GLY A 750 2.43 20.81 10.89
CA GLY A 750 1.83 19.54 11.33
C GLY A 750 2.76 18.75 12.27
N SER A 751 2.34 18.54 13.51
CA SER A 751 3.02 17.68 14.46
C SER A 751 2.64 16.23 14.17
N ASN A 752 3.58 15.40 13.71
CA ASN A 752 3.39 13.96 13.51
C ASN A 752 3.41 13.22 14.87
N PRO A 753 2.33 12.56 15.31
CA PRO A 753 2.30 11.75 16.54
C PRO A 753 2.82 10.31 16.34
N LEU A 754 3.16 9.89 15.11
CA LEU A 754 3.68 8.55 14.75
C LEU A 754 5.17 8.53 14.39
N ALA A 755 5.89 9.64 14.51
CA ALA A 755 7.34 9.60 14.56
C ALA A 755 7.79 9.12 15.96
N ALA A 756 7.56 7.84 16.26
CA ALA A 756 8.37 7.16 17.26
C ALA A 756 9.80 6.96 16.70
N GLY A 757 10.47 8.05 16.27
CA GLY A 757 11.89 8.03 15.85
C GLY A 757 12.33 8.87 14.62
N GLY A 758 11.46 9.55 13.86
CA GLY A 758 11.82 10.29 12.63
C GLY A 758 11.86 11.83 12.75
N THR A 759 12.66 12.50 11.92
CA THR A 759 12.78 13.99 11.88
C THR A 759 12.55 14.56 10.48
N ARG A 760 11.88 15.73 10.38
CA ARG A 760 11.68 16.51 9.15
C ARG A 760 12.03 17.97 9.38
N SER A 761 12.71 18.59 8.43
CA SER A 761 12.95 20.03 8.43
C SER A 761 12.97 20.59 7.02
N TYR A 762 12.67 21.86 6.87
CA TYR A 762 12.96 22.60 5.64
C TYR A 762 13.38 24.03 5.94
N VAL A 763 14.12 24.62 5.02
CA VAL A 763 14.47 26.04 5.00
C VAL A 763 14.38 26.58 3.57
N VAL A 764 13.91 27.81 3.44
CA VAL A 764 13.90 28.60 2.20
C VAL A 764 14.66 29.87 2.51
N ASP A 765 15.88 29.98 1.99
CA ASP A 765 16.66 31.21 2.07
C ASP A 765 16.39 32.03 0.81
N ASP A 766 15.66 33.13 0.96
CA ASP A 766 15.34 34.09 -0.09
C ASP A 766 16.21 35.37 -0.03
N LEU A 767 17.20 35.41 0.89
CA LEU A 767 18.13 36.51 1.10
C LEU A 767 19.59 36.08 0.89
N PRO A 768 19.97 35.63 -0.32
CA PRO A 768 21.19 34.86 -0.55
C PRO A 768 22.51 35.61 -0.39
N GLY A 769 22.48 36.93 -0.18
CA GLY A 769 23.66 37.76 0.11
C GLY A 769 23.72 38.27 1.55
N ALA A 770 22.81 37.84 2.43
CA ALA A 770 22.85 38.18 3.85
C ALA A 770 23.86 37.28 4.59
N ASP A 771 24.72 37.88 5.43
CA ASP A 771 25.69 37.12 6.24
C ASP A 771 25.01 36.01 7.06
N PHE A 772 23.81 36.29 7.57
CA PHE A 772 22.97 35.35 8.32
C PHE A 772 21.50 35.54 7.96
N PHE A 773 20.83 34.42 7.73
CA PHE A 773 19.38 34.32 7.56
C PHE A 773 18.80 33.44 8.68
N ALA A 774 17.79 33.95 9.35
CA ALA A 774 17.04 33.19 10.36
C ALA A 774 15.60 33.02 9.83
N PRO A 775 15.19 31.78 9.48
CA PRO A 775 13.87 31.58 8.89
C PRO A 775 12.76 31.90 9.89
N ASP A 776 11.75 32.63 9.42
CA ASP A 776 10.46 32.66 10.11
C ASP A 776 9.67 31.38 9.81
N TRP A 777 8.43 31.29 10.31
CA TRP A 777 7.59 30.11 10.11
C TRP A 777 7.19 29.84 8.65
N ARG A 778 7.28 30.83 7.75
CA ARG A 778 6.99 30.68 6.31
C ARG A 778 8.20 30.13 5.58
N HIS A 779 9.39 30.49 6.04
CA HIS A 779 10.67 30.16 5.44
C HIS A 779 11.36 28.98 6.10
N GLY A 780 10.80 28.38 7.15
CA GLY A 780 11.40 27.19 7.73
C GLY A 780 10.54 26.47 8.76
N ARG A 781 10.84 25.17 8.89
CA ARG A 781 10.32 24.27 9.93
C ARG A 781 11.47 23.43 10.44
N ASN A 782 11.63 23.36 11.76
CA ASN A 782 12.73 22.62 12.40
C ASN A 782 14.12 22.97 11.80
N ALA A 783 14.26 24.20 11.29
CA ALA A 783 15.49 24.74 10.74
C ALA A 783 16.03 25.81 11.68
N GLY A 784 17.35 25.86 11.80
CA GLY A 784 18.06 26.97 12.44
C GLY A 784 18.45 28.02 11.42
N THR A 785 19.52 28.75 11.72
CA THR A 785 20.06 29.80 10.83
C THR A 785 20.74 29.21 9.60
N VAL A 786 20.68 29.94 8.49
CA VAL A 786 21.57 29.80 7.35
C VAL A 786 22.66 30.87 7.47
N ALA A 787 23.92 30.46 7.39
CA ALA A 787 25.06 31.38 7.37
C ALA A 787 25.65 31.44 5.95
N HIS A 788 25.83 32.63 5.40
CA HIS A 788 26.59 32.83 4.16
C HIS A 788 28.08 32.76 4.47
N THR A 789 28.79 31.81 3.87
CA THR A 789 30.21 31.53 4.17
C THR A 789 31.15 31.99 3.06
N GLY A 790 30.61 32.50 1.96
CA GLY A 790 31.33 33.03 0.82
C GLY A 790 30.47 33.02 -0.45
N PRO A 791 30.97 33.50 -1.58
CA PRO A 791 30.22 33.54 -2.84
C PRO A 791 29.66 32.15 -3.20
N GLY A 792 28.34 32.06 -3.27
CA GLY A 792 27.57 30.85 -3.50
C GLY A 792 27.79 29.77 -2.46
N ARG A 793 28.16 30.08 -1.21
CA ARG A 793 28.41 29.09 -0.15
C ARG A 793 27.62 29.41 1.10
N TYR A 794 26.97 28.38 1.64
CA TYR A 794 26.07 28.49 2.77
C TYR A 794 26.27 27.33 3.74
N THR A 795 25.99 27.55 5.02
CA THR A 795 25.83 26.49 6.01
C THR A 795 24.44 26.61 6.61
N ALA A 796 23.57 25.65 6.34
CA ALA A 796 22.18 25.63 6.79
C ALA A 796 21.99 24.65 7.95
N GLN A 797 21.37 25.10 9.04
CA GLN A 797 21.00 24.23 10.16
C GLN A 797 19.65 23.55 9.89
N LEU A 798 19.65 22.23 9.73
CA LEU A 798 18.50 21.42 9.36
C LEU A 798 18.41 20.19 10.28
N ALA A 799 17.35 20.12 11.10
CA ALA A 799 17.17 19.00 12.01
C ALA A 799 17.08 17.66 11.27
N GLY A 800 17.88 16.68 11.70
CA GLY A 800 17.88 15.34 11.10
C GLY A 800 18.86 15.17 9.94
N ALA A 801 19.52 16.25 9.48
CA ALA A 801 20.47 16.18 8.37
C ALA A 801 21.67 15.25 8.66
N ALA A 802 21.98 14.99 9.93
CA ALA A 802 23.06 14.11 10.33
C ALA A 802 22.90 12.66 9.86
N THR A 803 21.65 12.18 9.74
CA THR A 803 21.35 10.77 9.41
C THR A 803 20.21 10.61 8.40
N GLY A 804 19.75 11.72 7.82
CA GLY A 804 18.65 11.76 6.86
C GLY A 804 19.13 12.11 5.45
N VAL A 805 18.18 12.06 4.51
CA VAL A 805 18.36 12.51 3.14
C VAL A 805 18.07 14.01 3.04
N VAL A 806 18.87 14.73 2.24
CA VAL A 806 18.74 16.16 1.98
C VAL A 806 18.31 16.40 0.54
N GLU A 807 17.18 17.08 0.38
CA GLU A 807 16.72 17.61 -0.90
C GLU A 807 17.12 19.08 -1.02
N LEU A 808 17.64 19.50 -2.17
CA LEU A 808 18.11 20.86 -2.39
C LEU A 808 17.78 21.31 -3.80
N THR A 809 17.18 22.49 -3.93
CA THR A 809 16.94 23.13 -5.23
C THR A 809 17.26 24.63 -5.16
N PRO A 810 17.96 25.21 -6.15
CA PRO A 810 18.07 26.67 -6.29
C PRO A 810 16.71 27.29 -6.60
N ILE A 811 16.56 28.59 -6.30
CA ILE A 811 15.35 29.36 -6.63
C ILE A 811 15.73 30.51 -7.55
N GLY A 812 14.98 30.66 -8.65
CA GLY A 812 15.06 31.81 -9.54
C GLY A 812 14.82 31.47 -11.01
N SER A 813 14.92 32.47 -11.87
CA SER A 813 14.77 32.34 -13.33
C SER A 813 16.10 32.16 -14.08
N ASP A 814 17.23 32.33 -13.41
CA ASP A 814 18.57 32.16 -14.01
C ASP A 814 19.10 30.74 -13.77
N PRO A 815 19.70 30.08 -14.76
CA PRO A 815 20.19 28.71 -14.64
C PRO A 815 21.26 28.56 -13.55
N LYS A 816 20.92 27.84 -12.49
CA LYS A 816 21.82 27.56 -11.36
C LYS A 816 21.70 26.11 -10.93
N HIS A 817 22.71 25.65 -10.21
CA HIS A 817 22.67 24.36 -9.52
C HIS A 817 23.24 24.54 -8.13
N CYS A 818 22.65 23.87 -7.14
CA CYS A 818 23.21 23.81 -5.80
C CYS A 818 23.49 22.34 -5.43
N SER A 819 24.55 22.13 -4.67
CA SER A 819 25.00 20.81 -4.23
C SER A 819 25.44 20.83 -2.76
N ILE A 820 25.45 19.64 -2.16
CA ILE A 820 25.91 19.44 -0.79
C ILE A 820 27.43 19.29 -0.80
N LEU A 821 28.14 20.06 0.03
CA LEU A 821 29.58 19.94 0.18
C LEU A 821 29.99 19.03 1.34
N GLY A 822 29.11 18.91 2.34
CA GLY A 822 29.36 18.13 3.53
C GLY A 822 28.28 18.34 4.59
N ARG A 823 28.35 17.50 5.62
CA ARG A 823 27.43 17.52 6.77
C ARG A 823 28.24 17.61 8.05
N ASN A 824 27.85 18.52 8.93
CA ASN A 824 28.47 18.75 10.24
C ASN A 824 27.40 18.64 11.32
N GLY A 825 27.05 17.41 11.71
CA GLY A 825 25.89 17.15 12.56
C GLY A 825 24.60 17.53 11.83
N ASN A 826 23.78 18.39 12.42
CA ASN A 826 22.56 18.90 11.79
C ASN A 826 22.82 20.10 10.85
N ALA A 827 24.07 20.45 10.57
CA ALA A 827 24.40 21.47 9.60
C ALA A 827 24.73 20.85 8.23
N VAL A 828 24.22 21.43 7.16
CA VAL A 828 24.54 21.06 5.77
C VAL A 828 25.29 22.23 5.13
N ASP A 829 26.48 21.93 4.59
CA ASP A 829 27.23 22.89 3.79
C ASP A 829 26.75 22.81 2.34
N ILE A 830 26.33 23.93 1.78
CA ILE A 830 25.73 24.06 0.46
C ILE A 830 26.62 24.93 -0.41
N ALA A 831 26.75 24.58 -1.69
CA ALA A 831 27.31 25.50 -2.68
C ALA A 831 26.49 25.58 -3.95
N CYS A 832 26.33 26.78 -4.47
CA CYS A 832 25.60 27.10 -5.68
C CYS A 832 26.52 27.65 -6.78
N PHE A 833 26.28 27.21 -8.00
CA PHE A 833 27.07 27.53 -9.18
C PHE A 833 26.14 27.95 -10.32
N ASN A 834 26.62 28.86 -11.16
CA ASN A 834 26.00 29.09 -12.46
C ASN A 834 26.33 27.93 -13.43
N GLN A 835 25.72 27.94 -14.61
CA GLN A 835 25.93 26.97 -15.68
C GLN A 835 27.36 26.95 -16.26
N GLN A 836 28.21 27.93 -15.93
CA GLN A 836 29.64 27.92 -16.28
C GLN A 836 30.52 27.37 -15.14
N GLY A 837 29.94 26.93 -14.02
CA GLY A 837 30.67 26.43 -12.86
C GLY A 837 31.30 27.52 -11.99
N SER A 838 30.91 28.79 -12.17
CA SER A 838 31.34 29.87 -11.27
C SER A 838 30.44 29.91 -10.04
N PRO A 839 30.99 30.02 -8.81
CA PRO A 839 30.19 30.19 -7.61
C PRO A 839 29.30 31.43 -7.69
N VAL A 840 28.04 31.30 -7.31
CA VAL A 840 27.06 32.40 -7.38
C VAL A 840 26.11 32.34 -6.20
N ASP A 841 25.83 33.49 -5.61
CA ASP A 841 24.80 33.58 -4.57
C ASP A 841 23.42 33.25 -5.17
N SER A 842 22.68 32.40 -4.49
CA SER A 842 21.38 31.94 -4.94
C SER A 842 20.44 31.76 -3.78
N ALA A 843 19.20 32.20 -3.95
CA ALA A 843 18.12 31.71 -3.12
C ALA A 843 18.01 30.19 -3.33
N PHE A 844 17.60 29.45 -2.30
CA PHE A 844 17.46 28.00 -2.36
C PHE A 844 16.41 27.50 -1.36
N ALA A 845 15.82 26.34 -1.69
CA ALA A 845 15.04 25.55 -0.75
C ALA A 845 15.79 24.26 -0.43
N ALA A 846 15.92 23.96 0.87
CA ALA A 846 16.50 22.71 1.35
C ALA A 846 15.55 22.00 2.30
N SER A 847 15.45 20.68 2.17
CA SER A 847 14.54 19.82 2.89
C SER A 847 15.26 18.60 3.44
N VAL A 848 14.82 18.07 4.59
CA VAL A 848 15.37 16.85 5.18
C VAL A 848 14.28 15.89 5.59
N ALA A 849 14.46 14.62 5.24
CA ALA A 849 13.71 13.49 5.77
C ALA A 849 14.64 12.48 6.44
N ASN A 850 14.29 12.07 7.65
CA ASN A 850 15.06 11.11 8.44
C ASN A 850 14.10 10.10 9.10
N ASN A 851 14.28 8.82 8.79
CA ASN A 851 13.41 7.71 9.20
C ASN A 851 11.92 7.90 8.89
N GLN A 852 11.59 8.61 7.81
CA GLN A 852 10.21 8.83 7.33
C GLN A 852 10.20 9.30 5.88
N ASN A 853 9.04 9.16 5.20
CA ASN A 853 8.80 9.70 3.85
C ASN A 853 8.60 11.22 3.84
N PHE A 854 8.45 11.82 2.64
CA PHE A 854 7.96 13.14 2.15
C PHE A 854 6.63 13.78 2.61
N LEU A 855 5.65 12.97 2.97
CA LEU A 855 4.24 13.41 2.86
C LEU A 855 3.59 13.80 4.19
N ASP A 856 4.22 13.59 5.36
CA ASP A 856 3.78 14.03 6.72
C ASP A 856 2.27 13.76 6.98
N ASP A 857 1.77 12.69 6.35
CA ASP A 857 0.38 12.25 6.36
C ASP A 857 0.30 10.87 7.02
N SER A 858 -0.60 10.77 7.99
CA SER A 858 -0.79 9.58 8.83
C SER A 858 -1.53 8.45 8.11
N ARG A 859 -2.01 8.66 6.87
CA ARG A 859 -2.78 7.69 6.07
C ARG A 859 -1.93 6.72 5.24
N LYS A 860 -0.67 6.53 5.67
CA LYS A 860 0.34 5.58 5.16
C LYS A 860 0.79 5.81 3.71
N PRO A 861 1.77 6.70 3.46
CA PRO A 861 2.61 6.63 2.28
C PRO A 861 3.85 5.75 2.51
N VAL A 862 4.31 5.04 1.48
CA VAL A 862 5.55 4.26 1.49
C VAL A 862 6.64 5.08 0.80
N GLY A 863 7.80 5.23 1.42
CA GLY A 863 8.94 5.87 0.78
C GLY A 863 10.22 5.12 1.09
N ASP A 864 11.29 5.58 0.45
CA ASP A 864 12.63 5.08 0.64
C ASP A 864 13.63 6.21 0.44
N TYR A 865 14.80 6.12 1.05
CA TYR A 865 15.89 7.01 0.69
C TYR A 865 17.24 6.34 0.82
N LEU A 866 18.20 6.88 0.07
CA LEU A 866 19.59 6.48 0.07
C LEU A 866 20.49 7.71 0.02
N VAL A 867 21.53 7.72 0.86
CA VAL A 867 22.67 8.62 0.76
C VAL A 867 23.87 7.82 0.28
N THR A 868 24.36 8.06 -0.94
CA THR A 868 25.44 7.22 -1.49
C THR A 868 26.80 7.45 -0.83
N ALA A 869 27.00 8.61 -0.21
CA ALA A 869 28.23 8.92 0.54
C ALA A 869 28.38 8.08 1.82
N ASP A 870 27.26 7.61 2.38
CA ASP A 870 27.22 6.72 3.53
C ASP A 870 26.03 5.78 3.39
N PRO A 871 26.24 4.57 2.83
CA PRO A 871 25.18 3.59 2.64
C PRO A 871 24.49 3.12 3.92
N SER A 872 25.01 3.45 5.11
CA SER A 872 24.30 3.22 6.37
C SER A 872 23.13 4.20 6.58
N MET A 873 23.17 5.37 5.93
CA MET A 873 22.09 6.36 5.86
C MET A 873 21.11 6.00 4.75
N GLN A 874 20.33 4.97 5.02
CA GLN A 874 19.23 4.51 4.18
C GLN A 874 18.00 4.23 5.02
N TRP A 875 16.81 4.32 4.43
CA TRP A 875 15.56 4.06 5.14
C TRP A 875 14.59 3.29 4.28
N ALA A 876 13.98 2.27 4.88
CA ALA A 876 13.17 1.26 4.23
C ALA A 876 13.98 0.43 3.20
N SER A 877 13.36 -0.68 2.78
CA SER A 877 13.72 -1.67 1.72
C SER A 877 15.18 -2.14 1.48
N SER A 878 16.19 -1.62 2.18
CA SER A 878 17.62 -1.86 1.94
C SER A 878 17.99 -1.64 0.47
N PRO A 879 17.90 -0.39 -0.04
CA PRO A 879 18.14 -0.08 -1.44
C PRO A 879 19.51 -0.55 -1.92
N LYS A 880 19.57 -1.05 -3.15
CA LYS A 880 20.82 -1.38 -3.82
C LYS A 880 21.17 -0.27 -4.78
N PHE A 881 22.46 -0.01 -4.90
CA PHE A 881 23.02 1.00 -5.79
C PHE A 881 24.21 0.43 -6.54
N SER A 882 24.29 0.72 -7.83
CA SER A 882 25.43 0.34 -8.68
C SER A 882 25.75 1.42 -9.72
N PRO A 883 27.01 1.86 -9.85
CA PRO A 883 27.44 2.70 -10.97
C PRO A 883 27.42 1.88 -12.28
N THR A 884 26.89 2.44 -13.36
CA THR A 884 26.80 1.77 -14.67
C THR A 884 27.80 2.31 -15.68
N SER A 885 28.07 3.62 -15.63
CA SER A 885 29.13 4.31 -16.40
C SER A 885 29.42 5.66 -15.73
N THR A 886 30.37 6.43 -16.26
CA THR A 886 30.73 7.74 -15.66
C THR A 886 29.51 8.65 -15.51
N GLY A 887 29.24 9.03 -14.26
CA GLY A 887 28.10 9.85 -13.88
C GLY A 887 26.75 9.17 -14.04
N LYS A 888 26.68 7.84 -14.16
CA LYS A 888 25.41 7.11 -14.27
C LYS A 888 25.28 6.02 -13.24
N TYR A 889 24.11 5.96 -12.64
CA TYR A 889 23.83 5.12 -11.49
C TYR A 889 22.49 4.44 -11.62
N HIS A 890 22.45 3.21 -11.11
CA HIS A 890 21.28 2.35 -11.09
C HIS A 890 20.91 2.03 -9.65
N MET A 891 19.66 2.25 -9.29
CA MET A 891 19.15 2.02 -7.93
C MET A 891 17.94 1.10 -7.98
N GLU A 892 17.96 0.09 -7.13
CA GLU A 892 16.84 -0.83 -6.89
C GLU A 892 16.33 -0.64 -5.47
N PHE A 893 15.03 -0.41 -5.32
CA PHE A 893 14.34 -0.36 -4.04
C PHE A 893 13.33 -1.50 -3.95
N GLY A 894 13.22 -2.10 -2.76
CA GLY A 894 12.27 -3.17 -2.45
C GLY A 894 10.86 -2.67 -2.12
N ASN A 895 10.49 -1.48 -2.60
CA ASN A 895 9.18 -0.86 -2.44
C ASN A 895 8.84 -0.02 -3.69
N GLY A 896 7.62 -0.16 -4.25
CA GLY A 896 7.28 0.52 -5.48
C GLY A 896 5.81 0.64 -5.78
N TYR A 897 5.28 1.87 -5.70
CA TYR A 897 3.87 2.16 -5.89
C TYR A 897 3.62 3.47 -6.62
N PHE A 898 2.37 3.58 -7.06
CA PHE A 898 1.80 4.80 -7.61
C PHE A 898 0.65 5.31 -6.75
N PRO A 899 0.39 6.63 -6.77
CA PRO A 899 1.28 7.65 -7.33
C PRO A 899 2.60 7.82 -6.57
N SER A 900 3.65 8.28 -7.25
CA SER A 900 4.97 8.52 -6.64
C SER A 900 5.68 9.76 -7.16
N THR A 901 6.68 10.21 -6.41
CA THR A 901 7.65 11.25 -6.78
C THR A 901 9.04 10.83 -6.34
N MET A 902 10.05 11.42 -6.96
CA MET A 902 11.45 11.16 -6.66
C MET A 902 12.29 12.42 -6.86
N HIS A 903 13.26 12.61 -5.97
CA HIS A 903 14.12 13.79 -5.97
C HIS A 903 15.56 13.38 -5.67
N VAL A 904 16.50 14.04 -6.35
CA VAL A 904 17.92 13.75 -6.22
C VAL A 904 18.71 15.03 -6.03
N THR A 905 19.64 15.01 -5.07
CA THR A 905 20.57 16.12 -4.81
C THR A 905 22.00 15.62 -4.96
N ALA A 906 22.80 16.30 -5.76
CA ALA A 906 24.21 15.97 -5.86
C ALA A 906 24.99 16.42 -4.62
N GLU A 907 25.97 15.61 -4.24
CA GLU A 907 27.07 16.05 -3.39
C GLU A 907 28.28 16.46 -4.23
N GLY A 908 29.19 17.24 -3.65
CA GLY A 908 30.44 17.68 -4.28
C GLY A 908 30.36 19.05 -4.94
N VAL A 909 31.52 19.66 -5.14
CA VAL A 909 31.66 21.02 -5.70
C VAL A 909 31.30 21.02 -7.19
N GLY A 910 30.36 21.89 -7.59
CA GLY A 910 30.01 22.07 -9.01
C GLY A 910 29.38 20.83 -9.64
N ARG A 911 28.51 20.16 -8.89
CA ARG A 911 27.82 18.93 -9.30
C ARG A 911 26.31 19.14 -9.31
N TYR A 912 25.63 18.42 -10.19
CA TYR A 912 24.18 18.25 -10.12
C TYR A 912 23.82 16.86 -10.63
N CYS A 913 22.68 16.34 -10.18
CA CYS A 913 22.15 15.05 -10.60
C CYS A 913 20.70 15.22 -11.00
N VAL A 914 20.22 14.32 -11.87
CA VAL A 914 18.86 14.29 -12.40
C VAL A 914 18.40 12.85 -12.52
N ILE A 915 17.10 12.66 -12.67
CA ILE A 915 16.52 11.33 -12.92
C ILE A 915 16.57 11.07 -14.42
N THR A 916 17.06 9.91 -14.85
CA THR A 916 17.17 9.54 -16.28
C THR A 916 16.26 8.38 -16.66
N LYS A 917 15.94 7.50 -15.70
CA LYS A 917 14.89 6.49 -15.81
C LYS A 917 14.08 6.49 -14.52
N ASN A 918 12.77 6.43 -14.67
CA ASN A 918 11.87 6.15 -13.58
C ASN A 918 11.37 4.70 -13.67
N ASN A 919 11.28 4.10 -12.50
CA ASN A 919 10.63 2.86 -12.10
C ASN A 919 10.35 1.76 -13.17
N ASP A 920 10.92 0.57 -12.98
CA ASP A 920 10.70 -0.64 -13.77
C ASP A 920 9.68 -1.57 -13.08
N TYR A 921 8.42 -1.46 -13.49
CA TYR A 921 7.30 -2.18 -12.88
C TYR A 921 7.14 -3.62 -13.40
N SER A 922 8.21 -4.25 -13.89
CA SER A 922 8.16 -5.63 -14.38
C SER A 922 7.93 -6.68 -13.27
N GLY A 923 7.88 -6.27 -11.99
CA GLY A 923 7.61 -7.15 -10.86
C GLY A 923 7.12 -6.40 -9.60
N PRO A 924 6.42 -7.09 -8.68
CA PRO A 924 5.96 -6.50 -7.42
C PRO A 924 7.14 -6.07 -6.53
N ASP A 925 6.96 -4.96 -5.80
CA ASP A 925 7.91 -4.43 -4.81
C ASP A 925 9.33 -4.20 -5.37
N HIS A 926 9.44 -3.87 -6.66
CA HIS A 926 10.71 -3.59 -7.33
C HIS A 926 10.65 -2.21 -7.98
N THR A 927 11.27 -1.21 -7.35
CA THR A 927 11.43 0.13 -7.94
C THR A 927 12.82 0.32 -8.48
N LEU A 928 12.91 0.73 -9.74
CA LEU A 928 14.18 0.93 -10.43
C LEU A 928 14.33 2.39 -10.83
N ILE A 929 15.32 3.10 -10.28
CA ILE A 929 15.58 4.50 -10.60
C ILE A 929 16.98 4.59 -11.20
N ASP A 930 17.12 5.27 -12.34
CA ASP A 930 18.43 5.65 -12.86
C ASP A 930 18.68 7.13 -12.62
N VAL A 931 19.90 7.45 -12.20
CA VAL A 931 20.38 8.81 -11.93
C VAL A 931 21.56 9.13 -12.83
N GLY A 932 21.50 10.30 -13.45
CA GLY A 932 22.59 10.91 -14.20
C GLY A 932 23.17 12.10 -13.43
N CYS A 933 24.47 12.13 -13.22
CA CYS A 933 25.19 13.20 -12.54
C CYS A 933 26.23 13.86 -13.46
N TYR A 934 26.37 15.16 -13.32
CA TYR A 934 27.11 16.03 -14.24
C TYR A 934 27.96 17.05 -13.49
N THR A 935 28.99 17.58 -14.16
CA THR A 935 29.63 18.85 -13.76
C THR A 935 28.67 20.01 -14.03
N SER A 936 28.88 21.17 -13.41
CA SER A 936 28.15 22.41 -13.77
C SER A 936 28.20 22.76 -15.26
N GLY A 937 29.21 22.28 -16.01
CA GLY A 937 29.31 22.47 -17.46
C GLY A 937 28.61 21.39 -18.29
N GLY A 938 27.84 20.48 -17.67
CA GLY A 938 27.04 19.48 -18.37
C GLY A 938 27.74 18.19 -18.77
N THR A 939 28.99 17.98 -18.36
CA THR A 939 29.71 16.74 -18.68
C THR A 939 29.38 15.65 -17.65
N PRO A 940 29.08 14.41 -18.03
CA PRO A 940 28.87 13.32 -17.09
C PRO A 940 30.03 13.18 -16.12
N ALA A 941 29.74 13.01 -14.83
CA ALA A 941 30.78 12.90 -13.82
C ALA A 941 30.32 12.14 -12.59
N ASP A 942 31.22 11.32 -12.08
CA ASP A 942 30.98 10.56 -10.86
C ASP A 942 30.91 11.50 -9.65
N THR A 943 29.88 11.31 -8.82
CA THR A 943 29.71 12.00 -7.56
C THR A 943 28.75 11.25 -6.64
N ASN A 944 28.81 11.53 -5.34
CA ASN A 944 27.80 11.06 -4.40
C ASN A 944 26.52 11.88 -4.53
N PHE A 945 25.40 11.33 -4.09
CA PHE A 945 24.12 12.01 -4.09
C PHE A 945 23.18 11.47 -3.01
N ASP A 946 22.17 12.28 -2.75
CA ASP A 946 21.01 11.96 -1.94
C ASP A 946 19.85 11.66 -2.86
N LEU A 947 19.19 10.51 -2.69
CA LEU A 947 18.02 10.12 -3.45
C LEU A 947 16.87 9.80 -2.52
N LEU A 948 15.74 10.46 -2.75
CA LEU A 948 14.49 10.22 -2.06
C LEU A 948 13.45 9.71 -3.05
N TYR A 949 12.77 8.63 -2.66
CA TYR A 949 11.61 8.08 -3.35
C TYR A 949 10.41 8.10 -2.40
N THR A 950 9.23 8.48 -2.88
CA THR A 950 8.02 8.56 -2.07
C THR A 950 6.80 8.18 -2.90
N SER A 951 5.91 7.37 -2.33
CA SER A 951 4.67 6.89 -2.94
C SER A 951 3.50 6.94 -1.95
N THR A 952 2.27 6.92 -2.46
CA THR A 952 1.05 7.16 -1.67
C THR A 952 0.24 5.90 -1.33
N ARG A 953 0.84 4.70 -1.37
CA ARG A 953 0.14 3.42 -1.14
C ARG A 953 -0.44 3.27 0.27
N ILE A 954 -1.76 3.27 0.38
CA ILE A 954 -2.51 2.97 1.62
C ILE A 954 -2.56 1.44 1.83
N TYR A 955 -1.90 0.93 2.88
CA TYR A 955 -2.02 -0.47 3.35
C TYR A 955 -3.12 -0.69 4.38
#